data_AF-J4WVN2-F1
#
_entry.id   AF-J4WVN2-F1
#
_cell.length_a   1.000
_cell.length_b   1.000
_cell.length_c   1.000
_cell.angle_alpha   90.00
_cell.angle_beta   90.00
_cell.angle_gamma   90.00
#
_symmetry.space_group_name_H-M   'P 1'
#
loop_
_entity.id
_entity.type
_entity.pdbx_description
1 polymer ?
#
loop_
_entity_poly.entity_id
_entity_poly.type
_entity_poly.pdbx_seq_one_letter_code
_entity_poly.pdbx_strand_id
1 'polypeptide(L)'
;MTVHNLEGVLLLQEMGFERVVLSRELSLEDIRYITAHCQVEIETFVHGALCVCYSGQCLMSSMIGGRSGNRGRCAQPCRLPYTLVDETGADVLGKDAGQFLLSPKDLKTIELLPELLESGIASLKIEGRMKRPEYVAVVVDAYRRAIDAVEAGRELPSAAEDEKALAQIFNRDFTTAYLKERPGRTMMSDSRPNNRGLLVGRVLENDRTAGRVKLKLSGDLAEGDQLDFWVKVGGRKTATVTDLCDKKGRSCPTAKAGEEVTLPLDAPVKPHDRVFKVFDAHLMEKARSFFRAGAPVRRVPVAAHVRVRLGEPLSIALRDRDGFTAQAETEFHAESAKKRPLDAATVEKQLRRIGTTIFSLGEISLDMEDGVMVPVSEINEARRRAFAALQEERMAHYHRAALPAFRYEEAPARARGKGEARIAAATDTLAGVREALRSGADEIVFGGDSYHHRAIPLRDYAEAAQLARGAGCAIVFNTPRLVLRRDMTAWRKLVEGFVRLSPDAVSVHNFGTLRVVREAGLKFYADASLPVINCRALAELAEMGASRAVLSPELTLEQAGALAVRAPFPVECIVEGNLELMVSEYCALGSFLGDAASGSCSMPCCKGKTRYALLDRKDMKFPLVFDQSCHMHVLNGKRLSMLLHAMEFAPRGISFLRIDGRFMEAAELGRRVRLYKEWSRFSGRLIKEQEEYLKELEGKDVTRGHYFRGVQ
;
A
#
# COMPACT_ATOMS: atom_id res chain seq x y z
N MET A 1 6.81 1.80 6.37
CA MET A 1 6.86 3.23 6.74
C MET A 1 5.57 3.87 6.26
N THR A 2 4.96 4.72 7.06
CA THR A 2 3.70 5.41 6.74
C THR A 2 4.00 6.88 6.57
N VAL A 3 3.63 7.47 5.44
CA VAL A 3 3.92 8.88 5.11
C VAL A 3 2.64 9.54 4.62
N HIS A 4 2.05 10.35 5.49
CA HIS A 4 0.70 10.93 5.31
C HIS A 4 0.66 12.44 5.58
N ASN A 5 1.81 13.11 5.65
CA ASN A 5 1.91 14.57 5.81
C ASN A 5 3.26 15.08 5.28
N LEU A 6 3.35 16.40 5.10
CA LEU A 6 4.54 17.07 4.59
C LEU A 6 5.75 16.88 5.52
N GLU A 7 5.55 16.95 6.84
CA GLU A 7 6.61 16.80 7.83
C GLU A 7 7.33 15.46 7.72
N GLY A 8 6.59 14.38 7.50
CA GLY A 8 7.16 13.06 7.26
C GLY A 8 7.96 13.00 5.96
N VAL A 9 7.46 13.65 4.90
CA VAL A 9 8.16 13.74 3.60
C VAL A 9 9.47 14.52 3.75
N LEU A 10 9.45 15.67 4.41
CA LEU A 10 10.63 16.50 4.60
C LEU A 10 11.68 15.81 5.47
N LEU A 11 11.27 15.03 6.48
CA LEU A 11 12.21 14.24 7.28
C LEU A 11 12.90 13.17 6.43
N LEU A 12 12.15 12.46 5.56
CA LEU A 12 12.75 11.49 4.65
C LEU A 12 13.67 12.16 3.61
N GLN A 13 13.31 13.36 3.14
CA GLN A 13 14.18 14.15 2.27
C GLN A 13 15.50 14.50 2.97
N GLU A 14 15.48 14.91 4.25
CA GLU A 14 16.69 15.15 5.05
C GLU A 14 17.53 13.89 5.26
N MET A 15 16.89 12.71 5.31
CA MET A 15 17.57 11.42 5.38
C MET A 15 18.17 10.97 4.02
N GLY A 16 18.01 11.77 2.96
CA GLY A 16 18.57 11.49 1.64
C GLY A 16 17.72 10.58 0.75
N PHE A 17 16.44 10.38 1.06
CA PHE A 17 15.55 9.68 0.14
C PHE A 17 15.30 10.53 -1.10
N GLU A 18 15.44 9.92 -2.29
CA GLU A 18 15.19 10.57 -3.58
C GLU A 18 13.71 10.52 -4.00
N ARG A 19 12.95 9.55 -3.45
CA ARG A 19 11.53 9.38 -3.74
C ARG A 19 10.76 8.89 -2.52
N VAL A 20 9.58 9.46 -2.30
CA VAL A 20 8.67 9.11 -1.22
C VAL A 20 7.31 8.67 -1.78
N VAL A 21 6.86 7.50 -1.33
CA VAL A 21 5.53 6.97 -1.67
C VAL A 21 4.54 7.42 -0.60
N LEU A 22 3.51 8.16 -1.00
CA LEU A 22 2.48 8.65 -0.07
C LEU A 22 1.45 7.57 0.29
N SER A 23 0.87 7.71 1.48
CA SER A 23 -0.30 6.94 1.92
C SER A 23 -1.49 7.11 0.96
N ARG A 24 -2.30 6.06 0.80
CA ARG A 24 -3.42 6.00 -0.17
C ARG A 24 -4.66 6.77 0.29
N GLU A 25 -4.64 7.20 1.54
CA GLU A 25 -5.71 7.89 2.26
C GLU A 25 -5.67 9.41 2.08
N LEU A 26 -4.66 9.94 1.39
CA LEU A 26 -4.52 11.38 1.14
C LEU A 26 -5.45 11.86 0.02
N SER A 27 -5.95 13.08 0.20
CA SER A 27 -6.70 13.79 -0.85
C SER A 27 -5.78 14.37 -1.92
N LEU A 28 -6.34 14.72 -3.09
CA LEU A 28 -5.60 15.47 -4.12
C LEU A 28 -5.04 16.79 -3.58
N GLU A 29 -5.78 17.44 -2.67
CA GLU A 29 -5.34 18.69 -2.07
C GLU A 29 -4.13 18.50 -1.14
N ASP A 30 -4.12 17.42 -0.35
CA ASP A 30 -2.97 17.08 0.49
C ASP A 30 -1.75 16.74 -0.37
N ILE A 31 -1.94 16.00 -1.47
CA ILE A 31 -0.87 15.65 -2.41
C ILE A 31 -0.28 16.92 -3.03
N ARG A 32 -1.13 17.81 -3.57
CA ARG A 32 -0.73 19.12 -4.14
C ARG A 32 0.03 19.97 -3.13
N TYR A 33 -0.43 19.98 -1.87
CA TYR A 33 0.26 20.72 -0.82
C TYR A 33 1.65 20.13 -0.56
N ILE A 34 1.78 18.81 -0.49
CA ILE A 34 3.07 18.15 -0.24
C ILE A 34 4.06 18.44 -1.37
N THR A 35 3.68 18.19 -2.63
CA THR A 35 4.54 18.38 -3.80
C THR A 35 4.97 19.83 -4.00
N ALA A 36 4.12 20.80 -3.66
CA ALA A 36 4.48 22.21 -3.73
C ALA A 36 5.50 22.66 -2.67
N HIS A 37 5.72 21.85 -1.62
CA HIS A 37 6.55 22.21 -0.47
C HIS A 37 7.71 21.23 -0.20
N CYS A 38 7.96 20.27 -1.10
CA CYS A 38 9.11 19.37 -1.03
C CYS A 38 9.89 19.35 -2.35
N GLN A 39 11.14 18.89 -2.28
CA GLN A 39 12.02 18.71 -3.45
C GLN A 39 12.15 17.23 -3.84
N VAL A 40 11.91 16.32 -2.90
CA VAL A 40 11.92 14.88 -3.14
C VAL A 40 10.81 14.46 -4.10
N GLU A 41 11.07 13.48 -4.96
CA GLU A 41 10.06 12.96 -5.87
C GLU A 41 8.90 12.33 -5.09
N ILE A 42 7.67 12.66 -5.48
CA ILE A 42 6.47 12.07 -4.90
C ILE A 42 5.90 10.99 -5.83
N GLU A 43 5.64 9.81 -5.26
CA GLU A 43 4.97 8.69 -5.92
C GLU A 43 3.61 8.40 -5.25
N THR A 44 2.57 8.24 -6.06
CA THR A 44 1.20 7.98 -5.58
C THR A 44 0.60 6.75 -6.25
N PHE A 45 -0.22 5.98 -5.51
CA PHE A 45 -0.95 4.87 -6.11
C PHE A 45 -2.07 5.38 -7.00
N VAL A 46 -2.21 4.78 -8.18
CA VAL A 46 -3.23 5.16 -9.16
C VAL A 46 -4.17 4.03 -9.56
N HIS A 47 -3.72 2.77 -9.45
CA HIS A 47 -4.52 1.64 -9.89
C HIS A 47 -4.25 0.36 -9.10
N GLY A 48 -5.29 -0.45 -8.88
CA GLY A 48 -5.21 -1.80 -8.33
C GLY A 48 -5.69 -1.91 -6.89
N ALA A 49 -5.29 -2.98 -6.19
CA ALA A 49 -5.90 -3.35 -4.91
C ALA A 49 -5.64 -2.30 -3.81
N LEU A 50 -6.71 -1.83 -3.17
CA LEU A 50 -6.62 -0.94 -2.01
C LEU A 50 -6.43 -1.71 -0.70
N CYS A 51 -5.66 -1.09 0.21
CA CYS A 51 -5.60 -1.47 1.62
C CYS A 51 -6.61 -0.62 2.38
N VAL A 52 -7.32 -1.22 3.35
CA VAL A 52 -8.24 -0.50 4.24
C VAL A 52 -7.51 0.16 5.41
N CYS A 53 -6.35 -0.38 5.79
CA CYS A 53 -5.49 0.16 6.83
C CYS A 53 -4.49 1.15 6.24
N TYR A 54 -4.17 2.20 6.99
CA TYR A 54 -3.03 3.06 6.69
C TYR A 54 -1.77 2.23 6.45
N SER A 55 -1.11 2.48 5.32
CA SER A 55 -0.05 1.62 4.81
C SER A 55 1.10 1.50 5.82
N GLY A 56 1.41 0.27 6.24
CA GLY A 56 2.47 0.00 7.23
C GLY A 56 2.04 0.04 8.71
N GLN A 57 0.75 0.27 9.00
CA GLN A 57 0.19 0.30 10.36
C GLN A 57 -0.71 -0.92 10.66
N CYS A 58 -0.50 -2.06 9.98
CA CYS A 58 -1.36 -3.25 10.10
C CYS A 58 -0.63 -4.45 10.72
N LEU A 59 -1.04 -4.83 11.94
CA LEU A 59 -0.63 -6.07 12.62
C LEU A 59 -1.66 -7.21 12.48
N MET A 60 -2.83 -6.93 11.90
CA MET A 60 -3.93 -7.90 11.82
C MET A 60 -3.51 -9.22 11.15
N SER A 61 -2.75 -9.16 10.06
CA SER A 61 -2.33 -10.36 9.30
C SER A 61 -1.33 -11.23 10.06
N SER A 62 -0.39 -10.63 10.79
CA SER A 62 0.57 -11.38 11.60
C SER A 62 -0.07 -11.93 12.87
N MET A 63 -0.83 -11.11 13.59
CA MET A 63 -1.45 -11.53 14.85
C MET A 63 -2.49 -12.65 14.68
N ILE A 64 -3.24 -12.64 13.59
CA ILE A 64 -4.24 -13.68 13.28
C ILE A 64 -3.60 -14.89 12.59
N GLY A 65 -2.74 -14.67 11.60
CA GLY A 65 -2.32 -15.71 10.65
C GLY A 65 -0.80 -15.95 10.53
N GLY A 66 0.02 -15.28 11.33
CA GLY A 66 1.48 -15.44 11.35
C GLY A 66 2.23 -14.87 10.14
N ARG A 67 1.54 -14.17 9.22
CA ARG A 67 2.14 -13.58 8.01
C ARG A 67 2.08 -12.06 8.08
N SER A 68 3.22 -11.39 8.15
CA SER A 68 3.24 -9.93 8.34
C SER A 68 2.82 -9.18 7.08
N GLY A 69 1.84 -8.29 7.19
CA GLY A 69 1.54 -7.31 6.14
C GLY A 69 2.68 -6.30 5.97
N ASN A 70 3.29 -5.88 7.08
CA ASN A 70 4.36 -4.89 7.11
C ASN A 70 5.69 -5.41 6.55
N ARG A 71 5.88 -6.73 6.51
CA ARG A 71 7.02 -7.40 5.83
C ARG A 71 6.65 -7.90 4.43
N GLY A 72 5.54 -7.43 3.88
CA GLY A 72 5.10 -7.76 2.53
C GLY A 72 4.67 -9.21 2.37
N ARG A 73 4.06 -9.86 3.36
CA ARG A 73 3.51 -11.22 3.23
C ARG A 73 2.03 -11.32 3.58
N CYS A 74 1.32 -10.18 3.61
CA CYS A 74 -0.10 -10.05 3.96
C CYS A 74 -0.97 -11.20 3.45
N ALA A 75 -1.74 -11.82 4.34
CA ALA A 75 -2.72 -12.87 4.03
C ALA A 75 -4.14 -12.30 3.78
N GLN A 76 -4.27 -10.97 3.71
CA GLN A 76 -5.50 -10.24 3.41
C GLN A 76 -6.68 -10.57 4.37
N PRO A 77 -6.48 -10.56 5.71
CA PRO A 77 -7.56 -10.87 6.67
C PRO A 77 -8.75 -9.91 6.55
N CYS A 78 -8.53 -8.64 6.17
CA CYS A 78 -9.58 -7.66 5.89
C CYS A 78 -10.55 -8.07 4.76
N ARG A 79 -10.22 -9.08 3.97
CA ARG A 79 -11.08 -9.62 2.90
C ARG A 79 -11.94 -10.80 3.37
N LEU A 80 -11.86 -11.18 4.64
CA LEU A 80 -12.68 -12.23 5.24
C LEU A 80 -14.04 -11.68 5.70
N PRO A 81 -15.03 -12.57 5.94
CA PRO A 81 -16.31 -12.19 6.53
C PRO A 81 -16.18 -11.62 7.95
N TYR A 82 -16.84 -10.50 8.21
CA TYR A 82 -17.04 -9.88 9.52
C TYR A 82 -18.48 -9.37 9.65
N THR A 83 -19.05 -9.50 10.84
CA THR A 83 -20.32 -8.87 11.23
C THR A 83 -20.02 -7.74 12.21
N LEU A 84 -20.64 -6.58 12.03
CA LEU A 84 -20.55 -5.51 13.02
C LEU A 84 -21.55 -5.80 14.13
N VAL A 85 -21.07 -5.91 15.36
CA VAL A 85 -21.89 -6.25 16.53
C VAL A 85 -21.73 -5.22 17.64
N ASP A 86 -22.74 -5.12 18.49
CA ASP A 86 -22.65 -4.39 19.76
C ASP A 86 -21.98 -5.23 20.87
N GLU A 87 -21.92 -4.68 22.08
CA GLU A 87 -21.37 -5.34 23.28
C GLU A 87 -22.08 -6.65 23.65
N THR A 88 -23.39 -6.76 23.37
CA THR A 88 -24.16 -7.99 23.59
C THR A 88 -23.83 -9.06 22.55
N GLY A 89 -23.26 -8.65 21.41
CA GLY A 89 -22.98 -9.51 20.25
C GLY A 89 -24.11 -9.52 19.23
N ALA A 90 -25.10 -8.64 19.35
CA ALA A 90 -26.17 -8.52 18.37
C ALA A 90 -25.65 -7.84 17.09
N ASP A 91 -26.05 -8.37 15.94
CA ASP A 91 -25.78 -7.76 14.63
C ASP A 91 -26.54 -6.44 14.50
N VAL A 92 -25.80 -5.35 14.28
CA VAL A 92 -26.36 -3.99 14.19
C VAL A 92 -26.60 -3.53 12.75
N LEU A 93 -26.24 -4.33 11.74
CA LEU A 93 -26.41 -4.01 10.32
C LEU A 93 -27.50 -4.87 9.66
N GLY A 94 -27.73 -6.08 10.15
CA GLY A 94 -28.73 -6.99 9.62
C GLY A 94 -28.59 -7.21 8.11
N LYS A 95 -29.62 -6.87 7.33
CA LYS A 95 -29.62 -7.06 5.87
C LYS A 95 -29.05 -5.88 5.08
N ASP A 96 -28.67 -4.78 5.75
CA ASP A 96 -28.27 -3.52 5.09
C ASP A 96 -26.80 -3.53 4.60
N ALA A 97 -26.04 -4.55 5.01
CA ALA A 97 -24.64 -4.74 4.64
C ALA A 97 -24.34 -6.19 4.21
N GLY A 98 -23.37 -6.35 3.31
CA GLY A 98 -22.76 -7.65 3.07
C GLY A 98 -21.80 -8.06 4.20
N GLN A 99 -21.20 -9.25 4.10
CA GLN A 99 -20.30 -9.77 5.14
C GLN A 99 -18.85 -9.27 5.04
N PHE A 100 -18.46 -8.55 4.00
CA PHE A 100 -17.06 -8.17 3.74
C PHE A 100 -16.79 -6.70 4.10
N LEU A 101 -17.12 -6.32 5.34
CA LEU A 101 -17.16 -4.92 5.80
C LEU A 101 -15.83 -4.15 5.69
N LEU A 102 -14.70 -4.85 5.61
CA LEU A 102 -13.35 -4.28 5.52
C LEU A 102 -12.70 -4.47 4.14
N SER A 103 -13.46 -4.89 3.12
CA SER A 103 -12.96 -5.21 1.78
C SER A 103 -13.19 -4.04 0.82
N PRO A 104 -12.20 -3.17 0.56
CA PRO A 104 -12.35 -2.05 -0.37
C PRO A 104 -12.48 -2.50 -1.83
N LYS A 105 -13.09 -1.67 -2.66
CA LYS A 105 -13.01 -1.77 -4.12
C LYS A 105 -11.56 -1.56 -4.59
N ASP A 106 -11.28 -1.82 -5.87
CA ASP A 106 -9.97 -1.51 -6.44
C ASP A 106 -9.87 -0.01 -6.77
N LEU A 107 -8.67 0.57 -6.64
CA LEU A 107 -8.38 1.94 -7.04
C LEU A 107 -8.38 2.03 -8.57
N LYS A 108 -9.08 3.03 -9.11
CA LYS A 108 -8.97 3.48 -10.50
C LYS A 108 -9.04 4.99 -10.52
N THR A 109 -8.09 5.62 -11.19
CA THR A 109 -7.91 7.08 -11.20
C THR A 109 -7.55 7.61 -12.58
N ILE A 110 -7.74 6.80 -13.64
CA ILE A 110 -7.37 7.20 -15.00
C ILE A 110 -8.13 8.46 -15.43
N GLU A 111 -9.36 8.63 -14.94
CA GLU A 111 -10.19 9.82 -15.16
C GLU A 111 -9.71 11.05 -14.36
N LEU A 112 -8.90 10.83 -13.31
CA LEU A 112 -8.31 11.88 -12.46
C LEU A 112 -6.86 12.19 -12.84
N LEU A 113 -6.37 11.59 -13.92
CA LEU A 113 -4.98 11.70 -14.32
C LEU A 113 -4.58 13.16 -14.62
N PRO A 114 -5.40 14.02 -15.25
CA PRO A 114 -5.08 15.43 -15.40
C PRO A 114 -4.80 16.11 -14.04
N GLU A 115 -5.72 15.99 -13.07
CA GLU A 115 -5.55 16.63 -11.75
C GLU A 115 -4.36 16.05 -10.96
N LEU A 116 -4.06 14.77 -11.16
CA LEU A 116 -2.90 14.09 -10.58
C LEU A 116 -1.60 14.60 -11.17
N LEU A 117 -1.48 14.73 -12.50
CA LEU A 117 -0.27 15.26 -13.14
C LEU A 117 -0.04 16.73 -12.77
N GLU A 118 -1.09 17.54 -12.77
CA GLU A 118 -1.05 18.93 -12.30
C GLU A 118 -0.64 19.06 -10.84
N SER A 119 -0.83 18.01 -10.03
CA SER A 119 -0.39 18.03 -8.64
C SER A 119 1.12 17.95 -8.47
N GLY A 120 1.91 17.73 -9.52
CA GLY A 120 3.37 17.69 -9.43
C GLY A 120 3.94 16.36 -8.91
N ILE A 121 3.14 15.28 -8.94
CA ILE A 121 3.67 13.94 -8.69
C ILE A 121 4.65 13.54 -9.78
N ALA A 122 5.74 12.87 -9.39
CA ALA A 122 6.79 12.43 -10.29
C ALA A 122 6.57 10.99 -10.79
N SER A 123 5.81 10.17 -10.06
CA SER A 123 5.62 8.76 -10.38
C SER A 123 4.21 8.25 -10.05
N LEU A 124 3.65 7.46 -10.97
CA LEU A 124 2.36 6.80 -10.83
C LEU A 124 2.57 5.32 -10.51
N LYS A 125 2.01 4.88 -9.39
CA LYS A 125 2.21 3.51 -8.88
C LYS A 125 1.00 2.62 -9.14
N ILE A 126 1.25 1.52 -9.84
CA ILE A 126 0.25 0.48 -10.12
C ILE A 126 0.52 -0.73 -9.21
N GLU A 127 -0.53 -1.23 -8.54
CA GLU A 127 -0.45 -2.44 -7.71
C GLU A 127 -0.55 -3.71 -8.58
N GLY A 128 0.61 -4.20 -9.02
CA GLY A 128 0.74 -5.41 -9.84
C GLY A 128 1.11 -6.68 -9.08
N ARG A 129 1.28 -6.63 -7.74
CA ARG A 129 1.77 -7.78 -6.99
C ARG A 129 0.76 -8.93 -7.03
N MET A 130 1.25 -10.15 -7.30
CA MET A 130 0.42 -11.36 -7.47
C MET A 130 -0.59 -11.27 -8.62
N LYS A 131 -0.44 -10.30 -9.52
CA LYS A 131 -1.24 -10.20 -10.76
C LYS A 131 -0.51 -10.91 -11.90
N ARG A 132 -1.29 -11.30 -12.90
CA ARG A 132 -0.76 -11.87 -14.15
C ARG A 132 -0.04 -10.80 -14.98
N PRO A 133 0.96 -11.16 -15.81
CA PRO A 133 1.61 -10.21 -16.71
C PRO A 133 0.64 -9.46 -17.61
N GLU A 134 -0.43 -10.11 -18.07
CA GLU A 134 -1.45 -9.47 -18.91
C GLU A 134 -2.20 -8.34 -18.19
N TYR A 135 -2.42 -8.47 -16.88
CA TYR A 135 -3.01 -7.40 -16.08
C TYR A 135 -2.10 -6.17 -16.06
N VAL A 136 -0.82 -6.37 -15.79
CA VAL A 136 0.17 -5.29 -15.76
C VAL A 136 0.26 -4.62 -17.13
N ALA A 137 0.31 -5.40 -18.21
CA ALA A 137 0.40 -4.88 -19.57
C ALA A 137 -0.80 -4.01 -19.95
N VAL A 138 -2.04 -4.46 -19.68
CA VAL A 138 -3.26 -3.71 -20.00
C VAL A 138 -3.35 -2.42 -19.18
N VAL A 139 -3.07 -2.47 -17.87
CA VAL A 139 -3.16 -1.28 -17.02
C VAL A 139 -2.09 -0.26 -17.41
N VAL A 140 -0.85 -0.71 -17.65
CA VAL A 140 0.24 0.19 -18.07
C VAL A 140 -0.05 0.81 -19.44
N ASP A 141 -0.56 0.05 -20.41
CA ASP A 141 -0.94 0.57 -21.72
C ASP A 141 -2.01 1.68 -21.62
N ALA A 142 -3.09 1.41 -20.88
CA ALA A 142 -4.19 2.37 -20.68
C ALA A 142 -3.68 3.67 -20.03
N TYR A 143 -2.94 3.57 -18.92
CA TYR A 143 -2.39 4.76 -18.26
C TYR A 143 -1.36 5.48 -19.13
N ARG A 144 -0.49 4.77 -19.87
CA ARG A 144 0.51 5.44 -20.72
C ARG A 144 -0.13 6.23 -21.85
N ARG A 145 -1.17 5.69 -22.49
CA ARG A 145 -1.93 6.42 -23.52
C ARG A 145 -2.68 7.61 -22.94
N ALA A 146 -3.22 7.47 -21.73
CA ALA A 146 -3.85 8.59 -21.02
C ALA A 146 -2.83 9.71 -20.72
N ILE A 147 -1.62 9.38 -20.23
CA ILE A 147 -0.57 10.38 -19.99
C ILE A 147 -0.15 11.05 -21.30
N ASP A 148 0.11 10.28 -22.36
CA ASP A 148 0.49 10.79 -23.69
C ASP A 148 -0.60 11.70 -24.31
N ALA A 149 -1.87 11.52 -23.91
CA ALA A 149 -2.96 12.40 -24.34
C ALA A 149 -2.95 13.72 -23.57
N VAL A 150 -2.85 13.67 -22.23
CA VAL A 150 -2.80 14.85 -21.37
C VAL A 150 -1.59 15.73 -21.68
N GLU A 151 -0.40 15.14 -21.84
CA GLU A 151 0.82 15.87 -22.20
C GLU A 151 0.72 16.57 -23.58
N ALA A 152 -0.06 16.00 -24.49
CA ALA A 152 -0.31 16.58 -25.81
C ALA A 152 -1.47 17.60 -25.83
N GLY A 153 -2.06 17.93 -24.67
CA GLY A 153 -3.23 18.80 -24.59
C GLY A 153 -4.48 18.23 -25.26
N ARG A 154 -4.54 16.89 -25.44
CA ARG A 154 -5.67 16.19 -26.04
C ARG A 154 -6.61 15.67 -24.95
N GLU A 155 -7.87 15.46 -25.33
CA GLU A 155 -8.80 14.72 -24.48
C GLU A 155 -8.28 13.33 -24.18
N LEU A 156 -8.63 12.80 -23.00
CA LEU A 156 -8.30 11.44 -22.63
C LEU A 156 -8.82 10.48 -23.73
N PRO A 157 -8.05 9.44 -24.08
CA PRO A 157 -8.50 8.44 -25.06
C PRO A 157 -9.87 7.91 -24.67
N SER A 158 -10.73 7.61 -25.66
CA SER A 158 -12.13 7.18 -25.47
C SER A 158 -12.29 6.33 -24.21
N ALA A 159 -12.87 6.95 -23.17
CA ALA A 159 -13.01 6.35 -21.85
C ALA A 159 -13.67 4.97 -21.93
N ALA A 160 -14.57 4.76 -22.90
CA ALA A 160 -15.32 3.53 -23.06
C ALA A 160 -14.46 2.28 -23.37
N GLU A 161 -13.42 2.38 -24.20
CA GLU A 161 -12.59 1.21 -24.55
C GLU A 161 -11.64 0.83 -23.41
N ASP A 162 -10.98 1.82 -22.80
CA ASP A 162 -10.06 1.62 -21.69
C ASP A 162 -10.80 1.23 -20.42
N GLU A 163 -11.95 1.83 -20.14
CA GLU A 163 -12.80 1.44 -19.03
C GLU A 163 -13.25 -0.01 -19.16
N LYS A 164 -13.67 -0.42 -20.36
CA LYS A 164 -14.06 -1.81 -20.63
C LYS A 164 -12.86 -2.75 -20.44
N ALA A 165 -11.67 -2.39 -20.94
CA ALA A 165 -10.47 -3.21 -20.80
C ALA A 165 -10.03 -3.33 -19.32
N LEU A 166 -9.99 -2.22 -18.57
CA LEU A 166 -9.65 -2.19 -17.15
C LEU A 166 -10.68 -2.93 -16.30
N ALA A 167 -11.98 -2.80 -16.61
CA ALA A 167 -13.01 -3.59 -15.95
C ALA A 167 -12.87 -5.08 -16.28
N GLN A 168 -12.55 -5.44 -17.52
CA GLN A 168 -12.47 -6.83 -17.95
C GLN A 168 -11.23 -7.57 -17.42
N ILE A 169 -10.09 -6.88 -17.26
CA ILE A 169 -8.80 -7.52 -16.97
C ILE A 169 -8.70 -8.03 -15.52
N PHE A 170 -9.30 -7.33 -14.55
CA PHE A 170 -9.61 -7.77 -13.19
C PHE A 170 -10.13 -6.55 -12.40
N ASN A 171 -11.27 -6.66 -11.71
CA ASN A 171 -11.63 -5.66 -10.71
C ASN A 171 -12.59 -6.21 -9.63
N ARG A 172 -12.64 -5.50 -8.51
CA ARG A 172 -13.62 -5.68 -7.42
C ARG A 172 -14.48 -4.43 -7.29
N ASP A 173 -15.06 -4.00 -8.41
CA ASP A 173 -15.52 -2.64 -8.67
C ASP A 173 -14.40 -1.60 -8.48
N PHE A 174 -14.69 -0.34 -8.81
CA PHE A 174 -13.73 0.75 -8.73
C PHE A 174 -14.16 1.84 -7.75
N THR A 175 -13.15 2.51 -7.21
CA THR A 175 -13.27 3.72 -6.40
C THR A 175 -12.06 4.62 -6.67
N THR A 176 -12.22 5.92 -6.47
CA THR A 176 -11.13 6.91 -6.43
C THR A 176 -10.56 7.07 -5.01
N ALA A 177 -10.99 6.23 -4.07
CA ALA A 177 -10.64 6.28 -2.66
C ALA A 177 -10.91 7.66 -2.05
N TYR A 178 -9.89 8.31 -1.49
CA TYR A 178 -10.00 9.58 -0.76
C TYR A 178 -9.58 10.80 -1.58
N LEU A 179 -9.29 10.62 -2.87
CA LEU A 179 -8.69 11.68 -3.70
C LEU A 179 -9.60 12.91 -3.88
N LYS A 180 -10.93 12.70 -3.96
CA LYS A 180 -11.92 13.78 -4.14
C LYS A 180 -12.82 13.97 -2.93
N GLU A 181 -13.26 12.88 -2.32
CA GLU A 181 -14.28 12.90 -1.26
C GLU A 181 -14.07 11.74 -0.28
N ARG A 182 -14.98 11.62 0.70
CA ARG A 182 -15.00 10.53 1.67
C ARG A 182 -16.13 9.54 1.33
N PRO A 183 -15.86 8.50 0.52
CA PRO A 183 -16.89 7.64 -0.04
C PRO A 183 -17.68 6.78 0.96
N GLY A 184 -17.20 6.63 2.22
CA GLY A 184 -17.83 5.78 3.22
C GLY A 184 -18.02 4.35 2.71
N ARG A 185 -19.25 3.81 2.84
CA ARG A 185 -19.58 2.44 2.39
C ARG A 185 -19.40 2.23 0.88
N THR A 186 -19.47 3.29 0.06
CA THR A 186 -19.37 3.17 -1.40
C THR A 186 -17.97 2.78 -1.87
N MET A 187 -16.95 2.97 -1.01
CA MET A 187 -15.58 2.49 -1.22
C MET A 187 -15.45 0.98 -1.01
N MET A 188 -16.40 0.36 -0.32
CA MET A 188 -16.34 -1.05 0.02
C MET A 188 -17.02 -1.91 -1.03
N SER A 189 -16.47 -3.09 -1.23
CA SER A 189 -17.13 -4.23 -1.87
C SER A 189 -17.58 -5.19 -0.77
N ASP A 190 -18.52 -4.71 0.05
CA ASP A 190 -19.04 -5.39 1.24
C ASP A 190 -19.80 -6.68 0.92
N SER A 191 -20.39 -6.78 -0.27
CA SER A 191 -21.07 -7.99 -0.71
C SER A 191 -20.12 -9.10 -1.16
N ARG A 192 -18.92 -8.79 -1.67
CA ARG A 192 -18.01 -9.78 -2.29
C ARG A 192 -16.53 -9.38 -2.28
N PRO A 193 -15.60 -10.34 -2.12
CA PRO A 193 -14.17 -10.05 -2.09
C PRO A 193 -13.38 -10.53 -3.33
N ASN A 194 -14.00 -10.88 -4.46
CA ASN A 194 -13.30 -11.51 -5.60
C ASN A 194 -13.65 -10.83 -6.92
N ASN A 195 -12.94 -11.19 -8.00
CA ASN A 195 -13.22 -10.71 -9.35
C ASN A 195 -14.70 -10.86 -9.71
N ARG A 196 -15.30 -9.78 -10.20
CA ARG A 196 -16.72 -9.72 -10.56
C ARG A 196 -16.99 -10.27 -11.96
N GLY A 197 -16.06 -10.07 -12.89
CA GLY A 197 -16.30 -10.23 -14.32
C GLY A 197 -17.29 -9.18 -14.85
N LEU A 198 -17.38 -9.05 -16.18
CA LEU A 198 -18.32 -8.12 -16.83
C LEU A 198 -19.66 -8.83 -17.07
N LEU A 199 -20.80 -8.21 -16.75
CA LEU A 199 -22.10 -8.79 -17.10
C LEU A 199 -22.25 -8.80 -18.63
N VAL A 200 -22.34 -9.99 -19.23
CA VAL A 200 -22.44 -10.16 -20.68
C VAL A 200 -23.78 -10.70 -21.14
N GLY A 201 -24.65 -11.13 -20.22
CA GLY A 201 -26.00 -11.51 -20.58
C GLY A 201 -26.78 -12.21 -19.48
N ARG A 202 -27.90 -12.81 -19.88
CA ARG A 202 -28.76 -13.63 -19.04
C ARG A 202 -29.16 -14.92 -19.75
N VAL A 203 -29.36 -15.98 -18.97
CA VAL A 203 -29.91 -17.25 -19.46
C VAL A 203 -31.34 -17.03 -19.91
N LEU A 204 -31.65 -17.44 -21.14
CA LEU A 204 -33.02 -17.56 -21.63
C LEU A 204 -33.55 -18.96 -21.39
N GLU A 205 -32.75 -19.97 -21.74
CA GLU A 205 -33.16 -21.37 -21.74
C GLU A 205 -31.94 -22.28 -21.52
N ASN A 206 -32.16 -23.42 -20.87
CA ASN A 206 -31.14 -24.44 -20.65
C ASN A 206 -31.67 -25.79 -21.15
N ASP A 207 -31.20 -26.24 -22.30
CA ASP A 207 -31.53 -27.53 -22.87
C ASP A 207 -30.51 -28.57 -22.39
N ARG A 208 -30.87 -29.27 -21.31
CA ARG A 208 -30.03 -30.32 -20.72
C ARG A 208 -29.91 -31.57 -21.58
N THR A 209 -30.84 -31.81 -22.50
CA THR A 209 -30.81 -32.97 -23.39
C THR A 209 -29.80 -32.74 -24.52
N ALA A 210 -29.80 -31.53 -25.07
CA ALA A 210 -28.80 -31.10 -26.07
C ALA A 210 -27.47 -30.65 -25.45
N GLY A 211 -27.39 -30.49 -24.13
CA GLY A 211 -26.21 -30.00 -23.41
C GLY A 211 -25.87 -28.54 -23.73
N ARG A 212 -26.87 -27.71 -24.02
CA ARG A 212 -26.71 -26.34 -24.51
C ARG A 212 -27.52 -25.32 -23.73
N VAL A 213 -26.98 -24.11 -23.61
CA VAL A 213 -27.63 -22.97 -22.98
C VAL A 213 -27.84 -21.85 -23.99
N LYS A 214 -29.03 -21.26 -24.00
CA LYS A 214 -29.39 -20.08 -24.79
C LYS A 214 -29.28 -18.83 -23.94
N LEU A 215 -28.61 -17.81 -24.46
CA LEU A 215 -28.33 -16.55 -23.76
C LEU A 215 -28.87 -15.36 -24.53
N LYS A 216 -29.37 -14.35 -23.79
CA LYS A 216 -29.56 -12.99 -24.31
C LYS A 216 -28.38 -12.13 -23.89
N LEU A 217 -27.62 -11.65 -24.86
CA LEU A 217 -26.41 -10.89 -24.59
C LEU A 217 -26.72 -9.42 -24.26
N SER A 218 -26.04 -8.89 -23.25
CA SER A 218 -25.95 -7.47 -22.91
C SER A 218 -24.53 -6.92 -23.13
N GLY A 219 -23.59 -7.76 -23.55
CA GLY A 219 -22.21 -7.43 -23.86
C GLY A 219 -21.64 -8.39 -24.91
N ASP A 220 -20.45 -8.06 -25.42
CA ASP A 220 -19.82 -8.86 -26.47
C ASP A 220 -19.24 -10.17 -25.92
N LEU A 221 -19.34 -11.22 -26.75
CA LEU A 221 -18.85 -12.56 -26.44
C LEU A 221 -18.07 -13.14 -27.63
N ALA A 222 -16.96 -13.82 -27.35
CA ALA A 222 -16.19 -14.54 -28.36
C ALA A 222 -15.85 -15.96 -27.91
N GLU A 223 -15.55 -16.85 -28.85
CA GLU A 223 -14.97 -18.15 -28.53
C GLU A 223 -13.64 -18.01 -27.78
N GLY A 224 -13.42 -18.88 -26.80
CA GLY A 224 -12.29 -18.82 -25.87
C GLY A 224 -12.52 -17.96 -24.62
N ASP A 225 -13.58 -17.14 -24.57
CA ASP A 225 -13.98 -16.42 -23.36
C ASP A 225 -14.37 -17.40 -22.24
N GLN A 226 -14.22 -17.01 -20.97
CA GLN A 226 -14.76 -17.78 -19.84
C GLN A 226 -15.91 -17.05 -19.16
N LEU A 227 -16.97 -17.79 -18.90
CA LEU A 227 -18.23 -17.30 -18.34
C LEU A 227 -18.49 -17.92 -16.97
N ASP A 228 -18.87 -17.08 -16.00
CA ASP A 228 -19.46 -17.49 -14.73
C ASP A 228 -20.98 -17.27 -14.78
N PHE A 229 -21.72 -18.37 -14.66
CA PHE A 229 -23.18 -18.38 -14.50
C PHE A 229 -23.53 -18.31 -13.01
N TRP A 230 -24.30 -17.30 -12.64
CA TRP A 230 -24.69 -17.08 -11.26
C TRP A 230 -26.05 -17.71 -11.01
N VAL A 231 -26.03 -18.86 -10.35
CA VAL A 231 -27.22 -19.64 -10.01
C VAL A 231 -27.68 -19.34 -8.58
N LYS A 232 -28.99 -19.36 -8.33
CA LYS A 232 -29.55 -19.11 -6.98
C LYS A 232 -29.10 -20.14 -5.93
N VAL A 233 -28.87 -21.38 -6.34
CA VAL A 233 -28.48 -22.51 -5.48
C VAL A 233 -27.28 -23.22 -6.11
N GLY A 234 -26.20 -23.40 -5.35
CA GLY A 234 -24.98 -24.09 -5.84
C GLY A 234 -23.85 -23.18 -6.33
N GLY A 235 -23.91 -21.87 -6.08
CA GLY A 235 -22.78 -20.95 -6.27
C GLY A 235 -22.61 -20.47 -7.72
N ARG A 236 -21.47 -20.80 -8.34
CA ARG A 236 -21.14 -20.41 -9.72
C ARG A 236 -20.86 -21.64 -10.56
N LYS A 237 -21.26 -21.58 -11.83
CA LYS A 237 -20.89 -22.58 -12.84
C LYS A 237 -20.04 -21.87 -13.88
N THR A 238 -18.84 -22.37 -14.11
CA THR A 238 -17.89 -21.76 -15.05
C THR A 238 -17.89 -22.59 -16.34
N ALA A 239 -17.92 -21.91 -17.49
CA ALA A 239 -17.79 -22.55 -18.79
C ALA A 239 -16.85 -21.73 -19.68
N THR A 240 -16.10 -22.42 -20.53
CA THR A 240 -15.36 -21.77 -21.63
C THR A 240 -16.27 -21.76 -22.85
N VAL A 241 -16.34 -20.63 -23.55
CA VAL A 241 -17.14 -20.51 -24.76
C VAL A 241 -16.45 -21.27 -25.89
N THR A 242 -17.12 -22.30 -26.37
CA THR A 242 -16.73 -23.13 -27.52
C THR A 242 -17.97 -23.39 -28.35
N ASP A 243 -17.85 -23.50 -29.67
CA ASP A 243 -18.98 -23.85 -30.55
C ASP A 243 -20.20 -22.93 -30.35
N LEU A 244 -19.92 -21.63 -30.42
CA LEU A 244 -20.90 -20.57 -30.24
C LEU A 244 -21.79 -20.49 -31.49
N CYS A 245 -23.11 -20.49 -31.30
CA CYS A 245 -24.08 -20.44 -32.39
C CYS A 245 -25.00 -19.23 -32.28
N ASP A 246 -25.37 -18.64 -33.42
CA ASP A 246 -26.37 -17.58 -33.49
C ASP A 246 -27.80 -18.10 -33.24
N LYS A 247 -28.79 -17.19 -33.20
CA LYS A 247 -30.22 -17.55 -33.06
C LYS A 247 -30.77 -18.51 -34.12
N LYS A 248 -30.08 -18.67 -35.25
CA LYS A 248 -30.44 -19.59 -36.35
C LYS A 248 -29.66 -20.91 -36.28
N GLY A 249 -28.84 -21.13 -35.25
CA GLY A 249 -28.01 -22.33 -35.09
C GLY A 249 -26.75 -22.36 -35.96
N ARG A 250 -26.35 -21.23 -36.55
CA ARG A 250 -25.13 -21.15 -37.36
C ARG A 250 -23.93 -20.81 -36.47
N SER A 251 -22.79 -21.46 -36.69
CA SER A 251 -21.56 -21.15 -35.96
C SER A 251 -21.18 -19.67 -36.13
N CYS A 252 -20.90 -18.99 -35.02
CA CYS A 252 -20.44 -17.62 -34.97
C CYS A 252 -19.30 -17.48 -33.94
N PRO A 253 -18.06 -17.20 -34.36
CA PRO A 253 -16.93 -17.11 -33.43
C PRO A 253 -17.01 -15.88 -32.50
N THR A 254 -17.87 -14.91 -32.83
CA THR A 254 -18.11 -13.70 -32.05
C THR A 254 -19.60 -13.30 -32.10
N ALA A 255 -20.09 -12.70 -31.03
CA ALA A 255 -21.43 -12.14 -30.91
C ALA A 255 -21.43 -10.81 -30.14
N LYS A 256 -22.41 -9.95 -30.44
CA LYS A 256 -22.53 -8.59 -29.92
C LYS A 256 -23.67 -8.45 -28.91
N ALA A 257 -23.62 -7.37 -28.12
CA ALA A 257 -24.71 -7.00 -27.23
C ALA A 257 -26.06 -6.92 -28.00
N GLY A 258 -27.12 -7.47 -27.40
CA GLY A 258 -28.46 -7.55 -27.99
C GLY A 258 -28.75 -8.86 -28.73
N GLU A 259 -27.72 -9.61 -29.12
CA GLU A 259 -27.89 -10.88 -29.84
C GLU A 259 -28.30 -12.03 -28.92
N GLU A 260 -28.86 -13.07 -29.54
CA GLU A 260 -29.16 -14.34 -28.89
C GLU A 260 -28.23 -15.41 -29.42
N VAL A 261 -27.60 -16.12 -28.49
CA VAL A 261 -26.59 -17.12 -28.80
C VAL A 261 -26.84 -18.40 -28.02
N THR A 262 -26.36 -19.50 -28.57
CA THR A 262 -26.37 -20.81 -27.91
C THR A 262 -24.95 -21.34 -27.78
N LEU A 263 -24.60 -21.89 -26.63
CA LEU A 263 -23.29 -22.51 -26.39
C LEU A 263 -23.41 -23.78 -25.53
N PRO A 264 -22.44 -24.72 -25.59
CA PRO A 264 -22.41 -25.91 -24.76
C PRO A 264 -22.27 -25.57 -23.27
N LEU A 265 -23.13 -26.15 -22.42
CA LEU A 265 -23.05 -26.01 -20.97
C LEU A 265 -23.62 -27.26 -20.30
N ASP A 266 -22.76 -28.05 -19.67
CA ASP A 266 -23.18 -29.15 -18.80
C ASP A 266 -23.29 -28.70 -17.35
N ALA A 267 -24.24 -27.80 -17.09
CA ALA A 267 -24.50 -27.31 -15.74
C ALA A 267 -25.96 -26.91 -15.53
N PRO A 268 -26.52 -27.13 -14.33
CA PRO A 268 -27.88 -26.70 -14.02
C PRO A 268 -27.92 -25.17 -13.83
N VAL A 269 -28.40 -24.46 -14.86
CA VAL A 269 -28.74 -23.03 -14.81
C VAL A 269 -30.22 -22.83 -15.11
N LYS A 270 -30.81 -21.72 -14.64
CA LYS A 270 -32.23 -21.37 -14.79
C LYS A 270 -32.41 -20.11 -15.64
N PRO A 271 -33.57 -19.94 -16.29
CA PRO A 271 -33.92 -18.67 -16.93
C PRO A 271 -33.72 -17.47 -15.99
N HIS A 272 -33.22 -16.38 -16.56
CA HIS A 272 -32.84 -15.12 -15.91
C HIS A 272 -31.58 -15.16 -15.02
N ASP A 273 -30.93 -16.31 -14.86
CA ASP A 273 -29.60 -16.37 -14.23
C ASP A 273 -28.63 -15.46 -14.97
N ARG A 274 -27.81 -14.73 -14.22
CA ARG A 274 -26.88 -13.73 -14.77
C ARG A 274 -25.60 -14.41 -15.24
N VAL A 275 -25.07 -13.94 -16.37
CA VAL A 275 -23.87 -14.49 -16.99
C VAL A 275 -22.78 -13.43 -17.06
N PHE A 276 -21.63 -13.72 -16.47
CA PHE A 276 -20.51 -12.79 -16.37
C PHE A 276 -19.29 -13.31 -17.11
N LYS A 277 -18.66 -12.48 -17.93
CA LYS A 277 -17.38 -12.78 -18.57
C LYS A 277 -16.23 -12.51 -17.59
N VAL A 278 -15.58 -13.57 -17.15
CA VAL A 278 -14.47 -13.52 -16.18
C VAL A 278 -13.10 -13.63 -16.84
N PHE A 279 -13.05 -14.02 -18.11
CA PHE A 279 -11.86 -14.04 -18.95
C PHE A 279 -12.24 -13.63 -20.39
N ASP A 280 -11.49 -12.69 -20.96
CA ASP A 280 -11.66 -12.23 -22.35
C ASP A 280 -10.45 -12.68 -23.18
N ALA A 281 -10.66 -13.63 -24.09
CA ALA A 281 -9.55 -14.27 -24.81
C ALA A 281 -8.81 -13.29 -25.73
N HIS A 282 -9.56 -12.40 -26.39
CA HIS A 282 -8.99 -11.42 -27.31
C HIS A 282 -8.13 -10.39 -26.58
N LEU A 283 -8.63 -9.86 -25.45
CA LEU A 283 -7.88 -8.93 -24.61
C LEU A 283 -6.60 -9.57 -24.08
N MET A 284 -6.64 -10.85 -23.71
CA MET A 284 -5.47 -11.57 -23.19
C MET A 284 -4.42 -11.79 -24.28
N GLU A 285 -4.83 -12.10 -25.51
CA GLU A 285 -3.89 -12.26 -26.61
C GLU A 285 -3.28 -10.92 -27.03
N LYS A 286 -4.09 -9.85 -27.08
CA LYS A 286 -3.58 -8.47 -27.22
C LYS A 286 -2.57 -8.15 -26.13
N ALA A 287 -2.87 -8.46 -24.87
CA ALA A 287 -1.98 -8.20 -23.75
C ALA A 287 -0.66 -8.98 -23.86
N ARG A 288 -0.70 -10.23 -24.30
CA ARG A 288 0.50 -11.07 -24.52
C ARG A 288 1.39 -10.55 -25.64
N SER A 289 0.80 -9.92 -26.66
CA SER A 289 1.57 -9.32 -27.76
C SER A 289 2.59 -8.28 -27.26
N PHE A 290 2.30 -7.59 -26.14
CA PHE A 290 3.21 -6.59 -25.57
C PHE A 290 4.55 -7.15 -25.09
N PHE A 291 4.61 -8.42 -24.70
CA PHE A 291 5.81 -9.03 -24.12
C PHE A 291 6.26 -10.32 -24.81
N ARG A 292 5.58 -10.74 -25.88
CA ARG A 292 5.98 -11.89 -26.73
C ARG A 292 6.65 -11.49 -28.04
N ALA A 293 6.36 -10.31 -28.57
CA ALA A 293 6.70 -9.97 -29.95
C ALA A 293 8.20 -9.86 -30.26
N GLY A 294 9.09 -9.83 -29.27
CA GLY A 294 10.54 -9.67 -29.43
C GLY A 294 10.98 -8.29 -29.96
N ALA A 295 10.15 -7.63 -30.77
CA ALA A 295 10.29 -6.25 -31.21
C ALA A 295 9.64 -5.27 -30.22
N PRO A 296 10.23 -4.08 -30.01
CA PRO A 296 9.66 -3.04 -29.17
C PRO A 296 8.31 -2.55 -29.70
N VAL A 297 7.28 -2.54 -28.85
CA VAL A 297 5.94 -2.04 -29.22
C VAL A 297 5.93 -0.52 -29.40
N ARG A 298 6.69 0.20 -28.57
CA ARG A 298 6.91 1.65 -28.72
C ARG A 298 8.30 1.87 -29.29
N ARG A 299 8.37 2.57 -30.41
CA ARG A 299 9.61 2.99 -31.05
C ARG A 299 9.85 4.48 -30.81
N VAL A 300 11.10 4.86 -30.60
CA VAL A 300 11.53 6.25 -30.44
C VAL A 300 11.70 6.87 -31.83
N PRO A 301 10.99 7.96 -32.16
CA PRO A 301 11.16 8.66 -33.43
C PRO A 301 12.55 9.29 -33.53
N VAL A 302 13.19 9.09 -34.68
CA VAL A 302 14.53 9.60 -35.01
C VAL A 302 14.48 10.33 -36.35
N ALA A 303 15.07 11.51 -36.41
CA ALA A 303 15.37 12.22 -37.65
C ALA A 303 16.77 11.82 -38.13
N ALA A 304 16.94 11.67 -39.44
CA ALA A 304 18.23 11.38 -40.06
C ALA A 304 18.68 12.52 -40.97
N HIS A 305 19.98 12.83 -40.93
CA HIS A 305 20.66 13.68 -41.89
C HIS A 305 21.76 12.87 -42.57
N VAL A 306 21.75 12.84 -43.90
CA VAL A 306 22.74 12.09 -44.68
C VAL A 306 23.51 13.06 -45.55
N ARG A 307 24.84 13.00 -45.49
CA ARG A 307 25.72 13.76 -46.37
C ARG A 307 26.53 12.81 -47.24
N VAL A 308 26.61 13.14 -48.53
CA VAL A 308 27.41 12.40 -49.53
C VAL A 308 28.10 13.38 -50.47
N ARG A 309 29.43 13.35 -50.50
CA ARG A 309 30.27 14.22 -51.35
C ARG A 309 31.33 13.40 -52.04
N LEU A 310 31.70 13.78 -53.27
CA LEU A 310 32.71 13.05 -54.02
C LEU A 310 34.06 13.04 -53.27
N GLY A 311 34.65 11.86 -53.10
CA GLY A 311 35.93 11.67 -52.40
C GLY A 311 35.85 11.62 -50.87
N GLU A 312 34.66 11.79 -50.30
CA GLU A 312 34.41 11.73 -48.85
C GLU A 312 33.61 10.47 -48.47
N PRO A 313 33.73 9.97 -47.24
CA PRO A 313 32.84 8.94 -46.74
C PRO A 313 31.40 9.49 -46.61
N LEU A 314 30.41 8.63 -46.86
CA LEU A 314 29.01 8.96 -46.61
C LEU A 314 28.77 8.99 -45.10
N SER A 315 28.22 10.10 -44.60
CA SER A 315 27.90 10.25 -43.17
C SER A 315 26.40 10.17 -42.92
N ILE A 316 25.98 9.42 -41.90
CA ILE A 316 24.61 9.36 -41.40
C ILE A 316 24.61 9.89 -39.97
N ALA A 317 23.99 11.05 -39.76
CA ALA A 317 23.72 11.62 -38.45
C ALA A 317 22.26 11.35 -38.06
N LEU A 318 22.05 10.92 -36.83
CA LEU A 318 20.74 10.62 -36.25
C LEU A 318 20.51 11.54 -35.06
N ARG A 319 19.27 11.99 -34.89
CA ARG A 319 18.81 12.73 -33.71
C ARG A 319 17.43 12.26 -33.29
N ASP A 320 17.27 11.91 -32.02
CA ASP A 320 15.94 11.58 -31.49
C ASP A 320 15.24 12.79 -30.84
N ARG A 321 13.98 12.58 -30.46
CA ARG A 321 13.14 13.62 -29.84
C ARG A 321 13.59 14.07 -28.44
N ASP A 322 14.34 13.23 -27.72
CA ASP A 322 14.80 13.54 -26.36
C ASP A 322 16.15 14.27 -26.42
N GLY A 323 16.71 14.48 -27.63
CA GLY A 323 17.90 15.26 -27.89
C GLY A 323 19.18 14.44 -28.08
N PHE A 324 19.12 13.11 -27.98
CA PHE A 324 20.30 12.28 -28.20
C PHE A 324 20.67 12.22 -29.67
N THR A 325 21.97 12.23 -29.95
CA THR A 325 22.52 12.24 -31.30
C THR A 325 23.59 11.18 -31.47
N ALA A 326 23.71 10.63 -32.67
CA ALA A 326 24.83 9.77 -33.04
C ALA A 326 25.15 9.93 -34.53
N GLN A 327 26.40 9.65 -34.92
CA GLN A 327 26.84 9.69 -36.30
C GLN A 327 27.65 8.44 -36.62
N ALA A 328 27.53 7.96 -37.86
CA ALA A 328 28.44 6.97 -38.39
C ALA A 328 28.73 7.26 -39.87
N GLU A 329 29.93 6.88 -40.29
CA GLU A 329 30.44 7.09 -41.65
C GLU A 329 30.65 5.75 -42.36
N THR A 330 30.74 5.74 -43.68
CA THR A 330 31.17 4.57 -44.46
C THR A 330 32.69 4.46 -44.45
N GLU A 331 33.23 3.25 -44.66
CA GLU A 331 34.67 3.08 -44.87
C GLU A 331 35.03 3.35 -46.34
N PHE A 332 34.06 3.19 -47.23
CA PHE A 332 34.15 3.59 -48.63
C PHE A 332 33.99 5.10 -48.82
N HIS A 333 34.87 5.71 -49.62
CA HIS A 333 34.76 7.09 -50.05
C HIS A 333 33.92 7.15 -51.34
N ALA A 334 32.94 8.04 -51.40
CA ALA A 334 32.06 8.14 -52.56
C ALA A 334 32.85 8.41 -53.85
N GLU A 335 32.64 7.58 -54.87
CA GLU A 335 33.34 7.68 -56.16
C GLU A 335 32.39 8.22 -57.24
N SER A 336 32.96 8.67 -58.37
CA SER A 336 32.15 9.04 -59.53
C SER A 336 31.50 7.81 -60.16
N ALA A 337 30.19 7.88 -60.42
CA ALA A 337 29.39 6.76 -60.86
C ALA A 337 29.70 6.37 -62.32
N LYS A 338 30.21 5.15 -62.54
CA LYS A 338 30.55 4.63 -63.88
C LYS A 338 29.35 4.09 -64.68
N LYS A 339 28.22 3.79 -64.03
CA LYS A 339 27.00 3.21 -64.69
C LYS A 339 25.69 3.77 -64.13
N ARG A 340 25.46 3.59 -62.83
CA ARG A 340 24.26 4.08 -62.12
C ARG A 340 24.70 4.91 -60.93
N PRO A 341 24.35 6.22 -60.86
CA PRO A 341 24.58 7.03 -59.69
C PRO A 341 23.70 6.58 -58.52
N LEU A 342 24.14 6.87 -57.30
CA LEU A 342 23.33 6.71 -56.10
C LEU A 342 22.18 7.73 -56.14
N ASP A 343 20.95 7.24 -56.10
CA ASP A 343 19.77 8.11 -56.04
C ASP A 343 19.23 8.25 -54.61
N ALA A 344 18.54 9.36 -54.34
CA ALA A 344 17.97 9.68 -53.04
C ALA A 344 17.00 8.59 -52.54
N ALA A 345 16.21 8.03 -53.47
CA ALA A 345 15.24 6.98 -53.17
C ALA A 345 15.91 5.69 -52.64
N THR A 346 17.09 5.35 -53.15
CA THR A 346 17.88 4.21 -52.71
C THR A 346 18.41 4.43 -51.30
N VAL A 347 18.92 5.63 -51.02
CA VAL A 347 19.41 6.02 -49.68
C VAL A 347 18.28 5.94 -48.65
N GLU A 348 17.12 6.55 -48.94
CA GLU A 348 15.95 6.48 -48.05
C GLU A 348 15.49 5.04 -47.82
N LYS A 349 15.41 4.23 -48.88
CA LYS A 349 15.00 2.83 -48.79
C LYS A 349 15.92 2.01 -47.89
N GLN A 350 17.24 2.25 -47.94
CA GLN A 350 18.16 1.55 -47.04
C GLN A 350 18.04 2.08 -45.61
N LEU A 351 17.91 3.38 -45.40
CA LEU A 351 17.75 3.96 -44.06
C LEU A 351 16.51 3.46 -43.33
N ARG A 352 15.40 3.23 -44.04
CA ARG A 352 14.14 2.71 -43.44
C ARG A 352 14.21 1.24 -43.00
N ARG A 353 15.26 0.49 -43.40
CA ARG A 353 15.44 -0.93 -43.04
C ARG A 353 16.08 -1.10 -41.65
N ILE A 354 15.33 -0.72 -40.61
CA ILE A 354 15.81 -0.68 -39.21
C ILE A 354 15.34 -1.86 -38.36
N GLY A 355 14.72 -2.89 -38.95
CA GLY A 355 14.45 -4.18 -38.29
C GLY A 355 13.77 -4.07 -36.92
N THR A 356 14.31 -4.80 -35.93
CA THR A 356 13.81 -4.89 -34.54
C THR A 356 14.38 -3.82 -33.60
N THR A 357 15.00 -2.76 -34.14
CA THR A 357 15.50 -1.65 -33.31
C THR A 357 14.38 -0.99 -32.50
N ILE A 358 14.77 -0.32 -31.41
CA ILE A 358 13.88 0.51 -30.57
C ILE A 358 13.46 1.83 -31.25
N PHE A 359 13.87 2.07 -32.49
CA PHE A 359 13.68 3.34 -33.18
C PHE A 359 12.67 3.23 -34.33
N SER A 360 12.05 4.36 -34.65
CA SER A 360 11.27 4.59 -35.86
C SER A 360 11.88 5.77 -36.62
N LEU A 361 11.98 5.66 -37.94
CA LEU A 361 12.58 6.72 -38.75
C LEU A 361 11.51 7.70 -39.23
N GLY A 362 11.62 8.94 -38.77
CA GLY A 362 10.76 10.06 -39.14
C GLY A 362 11.30 10.80 -40.37
N GLU A 363 11.67 12.06 -40.17
CA GLU A 363 12.21 12.94 -41.21
C GLU A 363 13.61 12.50 -41.66
N ILE A 364 13.86 12.55 -42.97
CA ILE A 364 15.16 12.28 -43.57
C ILE A 364 15.55 13.50 -44.41
N SER A 365 16.69 14.09 -44.10
CA SER A 365 17.29 15.17 -44.88
C SER A 365 18.52 14.64 -45.61
N LEU A 366 18.63 14.95 -46.90
CA LEU A 366 19.69 14.46 -47.78
C LEU A 366 20.46 15.65 -48.35
N ASP A 367 21.77 15.68 -48.10
CA ASP A 367 22.76 16.60 -48.68
C ASP A 367 23.71 15.78 -49.56
N MET A 368 23.33 15.57 -50.84
CA MET A 368 24.00 14.63 -51.74
C MET A 368 24.44 15.32 -53.03
N GLU A 369 25.70 15.13 -53.39
CA GLU A 369 26.27 15.57 -54.66
C GLU A 369 25.85 14.65 -55.82
N ASP A 370 25.57 15.22 -56.99
CA ASP A 370 25.14 14.46 -58.16
C ASP A 370 26.27 13.59 -58.74
N GLY A 371 25.90 12.42 -59.26
CA GLY A 371 26.85 11.55 -59.98
C GLY A 371 27.79 10.73 -59.08
N VAL A 372 27.55 10.68 -57.77
CA VAL A 372 28.32 9.86 -56.81
C VAL A 372 27.81 8.41 -56.73
N MET A 373 28.66 7.50 -56.28
CA MET A 373 28.37 6.09 -56.06
C MET A 373 28.89 5.67 -54.68
N VAL A 374 28.03 5.01 -53.91
CA VAL A 374 28.38 4.32 -52.66
C VAL A 374 27.74 2.93 -52.67
N PRO A 375 28.47 1.85 -52.38
CA PRO A 375 27.89 0.51 -52.31
C PRO A 375 26.76 0.40 -51.28
N VAL A 376 25.70 -0.34 -51.62
CA VAL A 376 24.55 -0.55 -50.71
C VAL A 376 24.96 -1.26 -49.41
N SER A 377 25.99 -2.12 -49.44
CA SER A 377 26.55 -2.75 -48.25
C SER A 377 27.10 -1.72 -47.26
N GLU A 378 27.84 -0.73 -47.75
CA GLU A 378 28.43 0.36 -46.94
C GLU A 378 27.33 1.20 -46.27
N ILE A 379 26.30 1.59 -47.04
CA ILE A 379 25.15 2.34 -46.49
C ILE A 379 24.44 1.53 -45.40
N ASN A 380 24.29 0.21 -45.61
CA ASN A 380 23.66 -0.68 -44.63
C ASN A 380 24.46 -0.80 -43.33
N GLU A 381 25.79 -0.79 -43.43
CA GLU A 381 26.72 -0.86 -42.31
C GLU A 381 26.78 0.46 -41.54
N ALA A 382 26.98 1.59 -42.23
CA ALA A 382 26.93 2.92 -41.63
C ALA A 382 25.60 3.15 -40.89
N ARG A 383 24.46 2.76 -41.49
CA ARG A 383 23.15 2.82 -40.83
C ARG A 383 23.15 2.00 -39.54
N ARG A 384 23.62 0.75 -39.57
CA ARG A 384 23.64 -0.13 -38.38
C ARG A 384 24.50 0.48 -37.27
N ARG A 385 25.69 1.00 -37.61
CA ARG A 385 26.58 1.68 -36.67
C ARG A 385 25.93 2.93 -36.06
N ALA A 386 25.29 3.77 -36.87
CA ALA A 386 24.62 4.98 -36.39
C ALA A 386 23.50 4.66 -35.39
N PHE A 387 22.62 3.69 -35.69
CA PHE A 387 21.56 3.30 -34.76
C PHE A 387 22.07 2.59 -33.51
N ALA A 388 23.13 1.78 -33.61
CA ALA A 388 23.77 1.15 -32.46
C ALA A 388 24.38 2.22 -31.53
N ALA A 389 25.11 3.18 -32.08
CA ALA A 389 25.69 4.29 -31.34
C ALA A 389 24.61 5.16 -30.67
N LEU A 390 23.50 5.45 -31.36
CA LEU A 390 22.38 6.18 -30.75
C LEU A 390 21.75 5.40 -29.59
N GLN A 391 21.63 4.07 -29.73
CA GLN A 391 21.12 3.23 -28.65
C GLN A 391 22.06 3.24 -27.45
N GLU A 392 23.37 3.11 -27.67
CA GLU A 392 24.38 3.16 -26.62
C GLU A 392 24.38 4.50 -25.89
N GLU A 393 24.34 5.62 -26.63
CA GLU A 393 24.27 6.97 -26.07
C GLU A 393 23.03 7.14 -25.16
N ARG A 394 21.86 6.70 -25.64
CA ARG A 394 20.63 6.70 -24.81
C ARG A 394 20.78 5.82 -23.58
N MET A 395 21.28 4.60 -23.72
CA MET A 395 21.42 3.67 -22.59
C MET A 395 22.42 4.20 -21.55
N ALA A 396 23.51 4.84 -21.99
CA ALA A 396 24.51 5.45 -21.12
C ALA A 396 23.89 6.56 -20.26
N HIS A 397 23.00 7.38 -20.82
CA HIS A 397 22.28 8.41 -20.06
C HIS A 397 21.39 7.83 -18.95
N TYR A 398 20.72 6.70 -19.21
CA TYR A 398 19.86 6.04 -18.22
C TYR A 398 20.59 4.99 -17.37
N HIS A 399 21.92 4.88 -17.51
CA HIS A 399 22.72 3.95 -16.72
C HIS A 399 22.74 4.42 -15.27
N ARG A 400 22.12 3.66 -14.37
CA ARG A 400 22.24 3.89 -12.92
C ARG A 400 23.52 3.27 -12.42
N ALA A 401 24.40 4.07 -11.81
CA ALA A 401 25.58 3.55 -11.13
C ALA A 401 25.16 2.45 -10.14
N ALA A 402 25.90 1.35 -10.12
CA ALA A 402 25.69 0.33 -9.12
C ALA A 402 25.88 0.98 -7.74
N LEU A 403 24.91 0.80 -6.85
CA LEU A 403 25.07 1.23 -5.47
C LEU A 403 26.30 0.52 -4.89
N PRO A 404 27.15 1.23 -4.12
CA PRO A 404 28.29 0.60 -3.47
C PRO A 404 27.81 -0.58 -2.62
N ALA A 405 28.62 -1.65 -2.58
CA ALA A 405 28.29 -2.81 -1.78
C ALA A 405 28.08 -2.38 -0.32
N PHE A 406 26.84 -2.47 0.15
CA PHE A 406 26.49 -2.08 1.50
C PHE A 406 27.12 -3.08 2.49
N ARG A 407 28.07 -2.59 3.30
CA ARG A 407 28.65 -3.34 4.41
C ARG A 407 28.13 -2.73 5.70
N TYR A 408 27.47 -3.55 6.49
CA TYR A 408 27.04 -3.17 7.82
C TYR A 408 27.92 -3.88 8.85
N GLU A 409 28.60 -3.08 9.66
CA GLU A 409 29.26 -3.58 10.86
C GLU A 409 28.24 -3.61 11.99
N GLU A 410 27.97 -4.80 12.51
CA GLU A 410 27.07 -4.91 13.64
C GLU A 410 27.68 -4.22 14.87
N ALA A 411 26.88 -3.38 15.53
CA ALA A 411 27.26 -2.83 16.82
C ALA A 411 27.65 -3.97 17.80
N PRO A 412 28.73 -3.79 18.59
CA PRO A 412 29.16 -4.79 19.55
C PRO A 412 28.08 -5.00 20.60
N ALA A 413 27.97 -6.24 21.09
CA ALA A 413 27.09 -6.54 22.21
C ALA A 413 27.56 -5.76 23.45
N ARG A 414 26.65 -5.03 24.08
CA ARG A 414 26.89 -4.29 25.32
C ARG A 414 26.74 -5.21 26.52
N ALA A 415 27.54 -4.94 27.55
CA ALA A 415 27.46 -5.67 28.81
C ALA A 415 26.06 -5.53 29.43
N ARG A 416 25.52 -6.66 29.92
CA ARG A 416 24.20 -6.69 30.54
C ARG A 416 24.22 -5.96 31.88
N GLY A 417 23.37 -4.96 32.05
CA GLY A 417 23.02 -4.48 33.38
C GLY A 417 22.21 -5.55 34.11
N LYS A 418 22.56 -5.90 35.35
CA LYS A 418 21.72 -6.71 36.26
C LYS A 418 20.56 -5.87 36.82
N GLY A 419 19.88 -5.10 35.97
CA GLY A 419 18.81 -4.18 36.37
C GLY A 419 17.44 -4.85 36.37
N GLU A 420 16.53 -4.33 37.18
CA GLU A 420 15.10 -4.64 37.08
C GLU A 420 14.48 -3.93 35.88
N ALA A 421 13.50 -4.56 35.22
CA ALA A 421 12.72 -3.86 34.20
C ALA A 421 11.74 -2.88 34.86
N ARG A 422 11.64 -1.67 34.29
CA ARG A 422 10.69 -0.64 34.73
C ARG A 422 9.32 -0.86 34.09
N ILE A 423 8.26 -0.49 34.80
CA ILE A 423 6.88 -0.61 34.32
C ILE A 423 6.40 0.73 33.77
N ALA A 424 6.16 0.79 32.47
CA ALA A 424 5.55 1.93 31.79
C ALA A 424 4.05 1.69 31.59
N ALA A 425 3.21 2.58 32.10
CA ALA A 425 1.76 2.50 31.97
C ALA A 425 1.26 3.53 30.95
N ALA A 426 0.72 3.05 29.81
CA ALA A 426 0.15 3.90 28.79
C ALA A 426 -1.36 4.10 29.00
N THR A 427 -1.84 5.35 28.95
CA THR A 427 -3.25 5.68 29.11
C THR A 427 -3.57 7.06 28.50
N ASP A 428 -4.81 7.27 28.10
CA ASP A 428 -5.34 8.51 27.55
C ASP A 428 -6.31 9.21 28.53
N THR A 429 -6.43 8.73 29.77
CA THR A 429 -7.32 9.31 30.79
C THR A 429 -6.58 9.65 32.09
N LEU A 430 -6.98 10.75 32.72
CA LEU A 430 -6.46 11.14 34.04
C LEU A 430 -6.79 10.12 35.14
N ALA A 431 -7.92 9.43 35.02
CA ALA A 431 -8.27 8.34 35.93
C ALA A 431 -7.24 7.21 35.84
N GLY A 432 -6.85 6.81 34.63
CA GLY A 432 -5.78 5.84 34.39
C GLY A 432 -4.44 6.30 34.97
N VAL A 433 -4.08 7.59 34.80
CA VAL A 433 -2.85 8.16 35.39
C VAL A 433 -2.84 8.00 36.90
N ARG A 434 -3.89 8.45 37.59
CA ARG A 434 -3.96 8.37 39.07
C ARG A 434 -3.84 6.92 39.56
N GLU A 435 -4.50 5.99 38.88
CA GLU A 435 -4.56 4.59 39.30
C GLU A 435 -3.25 3.82 39.01
N ALA A 436 -2.61 4.11 37.88
CA ALA A 436 -1.27 3.59 37.57
C ALA A 436 -0.22 4.10 38.58
N LEU A 437 -0.26 5.39 38.93
CA LEU A 437 0.63 5.97 39.94
C LEU A 437 0.44 5.32 41.32
N ARG A 438 -0.81 5.18 41.78
CA ARG A 438 -1.14 4.47 43.04
C ARG A 438 -0.69 3.01 43.06
N SER A 439 -0.53 2.41 41.89
CA SER A 439 -0.14 1.01 41.73
C SER A 439 1.37 0.83 41.52
N GLY A 440 2.15 1.92 41.51
CA GLY A 440 3.61 1.87 41.48
C GLY A 440 4.23 1.84 40.08
N ALA A 441 3.57 2.44 39.08
CA ALA A 441 4.17 2.64 37.76
C ALA A 441 5.45 3.47 37.86
N ASP A 442 6.50 3.07 37.11
CA ASP A 442 7.78 3.79 37.06
C ASP A 442 7.77 4.93 36.05
N GLU A 443 6.85 4.86 35.09
CA GLU A 443 6.65 5.85 34.05
C GLU A 443 5.19 5.83 33.55
N ILE A 444 4.63 7.00 33.30
CA ILE A 444 3.33 7.19 32.66
C ILE A 444 3.55 7.64 31.21
N VAL A 445 2.95 6.93 30.26
CA VAL A 445 2.88 7.34 28.85
C VAL A 445 1.47 7.87 28.59
N PHE A 446 1.32 9.19 28.57
CA PHE A 446 0.02 9.85 28.56
C PHE A 446 -0.34 10.43 27.19
N GLY A 447 -1.55 10.13 26.73
CA GLY A 447 -2.19 10.78 25.59
C GLY A 447 -1.93 10.12 24.23
N GLY A 448 -1.82 10.94 23.18
CA GLY A 448 -1.79 10.49 21.79
C GLY A 448 -3.18 10.30 21.21
N ASP A 449 -3.46 9.13 20.64
CA ASP A 449 -4.81 8.75 20.20
C ASP A 449 -5.71 8.49 21.41
N SER A 450 -6.84 9.21 21.50
CA SER A 450 -7.83 8.95 22.55
C SER A 450 -8.88 7.96 22.08
N TYR A 451 -9.06 6.84 22.79
CA TYR A 451 -10.06 5.83 22.46
C TYR A 451 -11.49 6.22 22.85
N HIS A 452 -11.68 7.47 23.27
CA HIS A 452 -12.95 8.03 23.71
C HIS A 452 -13.50 9.11 22.76
N HIS A 453 -12.98 9.17 21.53
CA HIS A 453 -13.44 10.08 20.50
C HIS A 453 -13.39 11.57 20.93
N ARG A 454 -12.37 11.93 21.72
CA ARG A 454 -12.20 13.27 22.26
C ARG A 454 -10.74 13.70 22.23
N ALA A 455 -10.48 14.89 21.69
CA ALA A 455 -9.15 15.47 21.76
C ALA A 455 -8.76 15.75 23.23
N ILE A 456 -7.55 15.36 23.61
CA ILE A 456 -7.00 15.59 24.95
C ILE A 456 -6.43 17.01 24.99
N PRO A 457 -7.03 17.93 25.77
CA PRO A 457 -6.55 19.31 25.82
C PRO A 457 -5.24 19.42 26.60
N LEU A 458 -4.46 20.47 26.33
CA LEU A 458 -3.18 20.73 27.02
C LEU A 458 -3.30 20.76 28.55
N ARG A 459 -4.44 21.20 29.09
CA ARG A 459 -4.68 21.21 30.56
C ARG A 459 -4.64 19.82 31.18
N ASP A 460 -5.11 18.79 30.45
CA ASP A 460 -5.13 17.42 30.95
C ASP A 460 -3.69 16.85 30.93
N TYR A 461 -2.88 17.21 29.92
CA TYR A 461 -1.44 16.93 29.92
C TYR A 461 -0.72 17.61 31.09
N ALA A 462 -1.08 18.86 31.40
CA ALA A 462 -0.52 19.59 32.54
C ALA A 462 -0.85 18.92 33.87
N GLU A 463 -2.10 18.49 34.06
CA GLU A 463 -2.53 17.76 35.24
C GLU A 463 -1.83 16.39 35.36
N ALA A 464 -1.72 15.63 34.25
CA ALA A 464 -0.99 14.37 34.24
C ALA A 464 0.49 14.55 34.64
N ALA A 465 1.15 15.58 34.12
CA ALA A 465 2.53 15.91 34.50
C ALA A 465 2.66 16.32 35.97
N GLN A 466 1.71 17.10 36.50
CA GLN A 466 1.69 17.46 37.91
C GLN A 466 1.52 16.23 38.81
N LEU A 467 0.58 15.34 38.48
CA LEU A 467 0.35 14.10 39.22
C LEU A 467 1.58 13.19 39.21
N ALA A 468 2.19 12.99 38.04
CA ALA A 468 3.38 12.14 37.90
C ALA A 468 4.57 12.69 38.70
N ARG A 469 4.86 13.99 38.60
CA ARG A 469 5.92 14.64 39.39
C ARG A 469 5.67 14.56 40.89
N GLY A 470 4.43 14.79 41.32
CA GLY A 470 4.04 14.67 42.73
C GLY A 470 4.25 13.26 43.30
N ALA A 471 4.20 12.24 42.44
CA ALA A 471 4.47 10.85 42.79
C ALA A 471 5.92 10.39 42.53
N GLY A 472 6.81 11.27 42.05
CA GLY A 472 8.19 10.91 41.67
C GLY A 472 8.26 9.95 40.47
N CYS A 473 7.21 9.92 39.64
CA CYS A 473 7.09 9.07 38.46
C CYS A 473 7.44 9.86 37.19
N ALA A 474 8.14 9.22 36.25
CA ALA A 474 8.44 9.85 34.97
C ALA A 474 7.16 10.03 34.12
N ILE A 475 7.07 11.14 33.39
CA ILE A 475 5.95 11.46 32.50
C ILE A 475 6.43 11.60 31.06
N VAL A 476 5.83 10.81 30.18
CA VAL A 476 6.07 10.81 28.75
C VAL A 476 4.78 11.20 28.07
N PHE A 477 4.81 12.19 27.19
CA PHE A 477 3.64 12.53 26.38
C PHE A 477 3.66 11.74 25.08
N ASN A 478 2.51 11.24 24.67
CA ASN A 478 2.40 10.37 23.51
C ASN A 478 1.82 11.15 22.32
N THR A 479 2.31 10.89 21.11
CA THR A 479 1.77 11.50 19.88
C THR A 479 0.68 10.62 19.26
N PRO A 480 -0.31 11.17 18.55
CA PRO A 480 -1.21 10.38 17.71
C PRO A 480 -0.45 9.54 16.68
N ARG A 481 -0.97 8.36 16.31
CA ARG A 481 -0.38 7.54 15.22
C ARG A 481 -0.49 8.23 13.87
N LEU A 482 -1.56 8.99 13.68
CA LEU A 482 -1.85 9.73 12.46
C LEU A 482 -2.06 11.20 12.79
N VAL A 483 -1.47 12.06 11.96
CA VAL A 483 -1.65 13.52 12.01
C VAL A 483 -1.70 13.99 10.57
N LEU A 484 -2.89 14.29 10.06
CA LEU A 484 -3.07 14.75 8.70
C LEU A 484 -2.81 16.26 8.62
N ARG A 485 -2.73 16.80 7.40
CA ARG A 485 -2.51 18.24 7.16
C ARG A 485 -3.49 19.12 7.97
N ARG A 486 -4.77 18.73 7.97
CA ARG A 486 -5.83 19.43 8.72
C ARG A 486 -5.60 19.50 10.24
N ASP A 487 -4.87 18.53 10.79
CA ASP A 487 -4.64 18.40 12.24
C ASP A 487 -3.30 19.02 12.66
N MET A 488 -2.40 19.25 11.71
CA MET A 488 -0.99 19.61 11.98
C MET A 488 -0.84 20.94 12.72
N THR A 489 -1.67 21.94 12.41
CA THR A 489 -1.65 23.24 13.12
C THR A 489 -2.00 23.09 14.60
N ALA A 490 -3.04 22.31 14.91
CA ALA A 490 -3.42 22.05 16.29
C ALA A 490 -2.35 21.22 17.02
N TRP A 491 -1.76 20.26 16.31
CA TRP A 491 -0.66 19.45 16.81
C TRP A 491 0.58 20.27 17.17
N ARG A 492 1.04 21.18 16.30
CA ARG A 492 2.19 22.07 16.59
C ARG A 492 1.96 22.91 17.84
N LYS A 493 0.76 23.48 18.01
CA LYS A 493 0.39 24.21 19.24
C LYS A 493 0.43 23.33 20.50
N LEU A 494 0.05 22.06 20.38
CA LEU A 494 0.13 21.11 21.48
C LEU A 494 1.59 20.82 21.86
N VAL A 495 2.48 20.65 20.88
CA VAL A 495 3.93 20.45 21.08
C VAL A 495 4.59 21.68 21.72
N GLU A 496 4.22 22.90 21.32
CA GLU A 496 4.65 24.13 22.02
C GLU A 496 4.24 24.11 23.50
N GLY A 497 3.05 23.58 23.78
CA GLY A 497 2.59 23.30 25.13
C GLY A 497 3.47 22.28 25.86
N PHE A 498 3.88 21.22 25.18
CA PHE A 498 4.78 20.22 25.74
C PHE A 498 6.14 20.80 26.12
N VAL A 499 6.70 21.73 25.35
CA VAL A 499 7.93 22.45 25.72
C VAL A 499 7.78 23.14 27.08
N ARG A 500 6.69 23.90 27.27
CA ARG A 500 6.39 24.58 28.54
C ARG A 500 6.14 23.61 29.70
N LEU A 501 5.51 22.48 29.40
CA LEU A 501 5.24 21.44 30.39
C LEU A 501 6.46 20.60 30.71
N SER A 502 7.49 20.56 29.85
CA SER A 502 8.77 19.84 30.05
C SER A 502 8.59 18.38 30.53
N PRO A 503 7.96 17.50 29.73
CA PRO A 503 7.90 16.06 30.04
C PRO A 503 9.29 15.44 29.96
N ASP A 504 9.47 14.25 30.55
CA ASP A 504 10.73 13.51 30.49
C ASP A 504 11.10 13.10 29.04
N ALA A 505 10.08 12.87 28.21
CA ALA A 505 10.21 12.69 26.77
C ALA A 505 8.85 12.77 26.07
N VAL A 506 8.86 12.70 24.74
CA VAL A 506 7.68 12.48 23.89
C VAL A 506 7.80 11.15 23.13
N SER A 507 6.81 10.27 23.22
CA SER A 507 6.73 9.01 22.47
C SER A 507 6.11 9.24 21.11
N VAL A 508 6.91 9.14 20.03
CA VAL A 508 6.52 9.50 18.66
C VAL A 508 6.15 8.28 17.84
N HIS A 509 5.07 8.40 17.05
CA HIS A 509 4.48 7.29 16.29
C HIS A 509 4.66 7.35 14.77
N ASN A 510 5.11 8.49 14.22
CA ASN A 510 5.37 8.62 12.80
C ASN A 510 6.47 9.65 12.53
N PHE A 511 7.00 9.65 11.31
CA PHE A 511 8.09 10.55 10.91
C PHE A 511 7.70 12.04 10.96
N GLY A 512 6.42 12.37 10.74
CA GLY A 512 5.95 13.74 10.86
C GLY A 512 5.95 14.23 12.30
N THR A 513 5.43 13.45 13.24
CA THR A 513 5.45 13.81 14.66
C THR A 513 6.87 13.79 15.23
N LEU A 514 7.71 12.85 14.81
CA LEU A 514 9.14 12.83 15.13
C LEU A 514 9.81 14.14 14.73
N ARG A 515 9.63 14.57 13.48
CA ARG A 515 10.21 15.82 12.98
C ARG A 515 9.81 17.01 13.84
N VAL A 516 8.51 17.19 14.09
CA VAL A 516 7.98 18.34 14.86
C VAL A 516 8.52 18.34 16.30
N VAL A 517 8.56 17.17 16.95
CA VAL A 517 9.09 17.03 18.32
C VAL A 517 10.60 17.32 18.37
N ARG A 518 11.35 16.85 17.38
CA ARG A 518 12.79 17.09 17.24
C ARG A 518 13.09 18.57 16.99
N GLU A 519 12.35 19.23 16.11
CA GLU A 519 12.44 20.69 15.86
C GLU A 519 12.14 21.51 17.12
N ALA A 520 11.24 21.03 17.99
CA ALA A 520 10.93 21.67 19.27
C ALA A 520 12.00 21.44 20.35
N GLY A 521 13.08 20.69 20.07
CA GLY A 521 14.15 20.41 21.03
C GLY A 521 13.74 19.47 22.18
N LEU A 522 12.64 18.71 22.01
CA LEU A 522 12.16 17.77 23.00
C LEU A 522 12.86 16.41 22.84
N LYS A 523 13.25 15.81 23.98
CA LYS A 523 13.70 14.41 24.00
C LYS A 523 12.58 13.50 23.54
N PHE A 524 12.89 12.51 22.71
CA PHE A 524 11.88 11.61 22.17
C PHE A 524 12.24 10.13 22.25
N TYR A 525 11.19 9.32 22.22
CA TYR A 525 11.22 7.87 22.12
C TYR A 525 10.50 7.42 20.85
N ALA A 526 11.03 6.44 20.14
CA ALA A 526 10.35 5.85 18.98
C ALA A 526 9.35 4.78 19.44
N ASP A 527 8.07 4.96 19.17
CA ASP A 527 7.02 4.01 19.57
C ASP A 527 6.85 2.86 18.56
N ALA A 528 6.05 1.84 18.90
CA ALA A 528 5.95 0.58 18.17
C ALA A 528 5.41 0.70 16.73
N SER A 529 4.78 1.83 16.41
CA SER A 529 4.27 2.21 15.08
C SER A 529 5.37 2.71 14.13
N LEU A 530 6.58 2.99 14.64
CA LEU A 530 7.83 3.08 13.91
C LEU A 530 8.55 1.73 14.06
N PRO A 531 8.24 0.72 13.23
CA PRO A 531 8.56 -0.67 13.52
C PRO A 531 10.07 -0.92 13.57
N VAL A 532 10.57 -1.20 14.77
CA VAL A 532 11.95 -1.65 15.00
C VAL A 532 12.00 -3.17 15.02
N ILE A 533 12.66 -3.75 14.00
CA ILE A 533 12.82 -5.21 13.84
C ILE A 533 14.28 -5.65 13.66
N ASN A 534 15.23 -4.72 13.63
CA ASN A 534 16.65 -4.99 13.42
C ASN A 534 17.53 -3.91 14.07
N CYS A 535 18.82 -4.21 14.24
CA CYS A 535 19.79 -3.28 14.86
C CYS A 535 20.02 -2.02 14.03
N ARG A 536 19.85 -2.07 12.71
CA ARG A 536 20.03 -0.89 11.85
C ARG A 536 18.98 0.16 12.15
N ALA A 537 17.71 -0.23 12.29
CA ALA A 537 16.65 0.68 12.69
C ALA A 537 16.95 1.35 14.04
N LEU A 538 17.53 0.63 14.99
CA LEU A 538 17.96 1.19 16.28
C LEU A 538 19.11 2.21 16.13
N ALA A 539 20.10 1.91 15.30
CA ALA A 539 21.22 2.81 15.03
C ALA A 539 20.76 4.11 14.35
N GLU A 540 19.92 4.00 13.31
CA GLU A 540 19.32 5.15 12.62
C GLU A 540 18.49 6.03 13.57
N LEU A 541 17.69 5.41 14.43
CA LEU A 541 16.93 6.13 15.45
C LEU A 541 17.85 6.85 16.44
N ALA A 542 18.98 6.26 16.83
CA ALA A 542 19.95 6.91 17.71
C ALA A 542 20.63 8.10 17.02
N GLU A 543 21.01 7.97 15.75
CA GLU A 543 21.57 9.07 14.95
C GLU A 543 20.56 10.23 14.82
N MET A 544 19.27 9.92 14.71
CA MET A 544 18.19 10.91 14.72
C MET A 544 17.93 11.54 16.11
N GLY A 545 18.58 11.05 17.17
CA GLY A 545 18.45 11.57 18.55
C GLY A 545 17.45 10.83 19.44
N ALA A 546 16.96 9.65 19.03
CA ALA A 546 16.08 8.84 19.88
C ALA A 546 16.83 8.36 21.12
N SER A 547 16.13 8.34 22.25
CA SER A 547 16.70 7.94 23.54
C SER A 547 16.12 6.64 24.11
N ARG A 548 15.13 6.06 23.40
CA ARG A 548 14.51 4.75 23.64
C ARG A 548 13.71 4.35 22.40
N ALA A 549 13.53 3.05 22.18
CA ALA A 549 12.59 2.53 21.19
C ALA A 549 11.73 1.40 21.77
N VAL A 550 10.45 1.40 21.38
CA VAL A 550 9.54 0.27 21.61
C VAL A 550 9.71 -0.73 20.47
N LEU A 551 10.10 -1.95 20.81
CA LEU A 551 10.33 -3.00 19.82
C LEU A 551 9.01 -3.48 19.20
N SER A 552 9.07 -3.91 17.94
CA SER A 552 7.88 -4.38 17.23
C SER A 552 7.23 -5.58 17.95
N PRO A 553 5.89 -5.57 18.15
CA PRO A 553 5.14 -6.70 18.69
C PRO A 553 5.19 -7.97 17.81
N GLU A 554 5.78 -7.90 16.62
CA GLU A 554 5.99 -9.03 15.72
C GLU A 554 7.26 -9.84 16.02
N LEU A 555 8.12 -9.37 16.93
CA LEU A 555 9.35 -10.05 17.32
C LEU A 555 9.08 -11.17 18.33
N THR A 556 9.87 -12.23 18.25
CA THR A 556 9.97 -13.19 19.34
C THR A 556 10.73 -12.59 20.52
N LEU A 557 10.59 -13.15 21.71
CA LEU A 557 11.32 -12.71 22.90
C LEU A 557 12.84 -12.89 22.73
N GLU A 558 13.25 -13.92 22.01
CA GLU A 558 14.66 -14.15 21.65
C GLU A 558 15.19 -13.07 20.72
N GLN A 559 14.45 -12.74 19.66
CA GLN A 559 14.82 -11.64 18.75
C GLN A 559 14.87 -10.31 19.48
N ALA A 560 13.88 -10.01 20.32
CA ALA A 560 13.86 -8.80 21.13
C ALA A 560 15.09 -8.71 22.05
N GLY A 561 15.47 -9.80 22.71
CA GLY A 561 16.69 -9.86 23.52
C GLY A 561 17.97 -9.67 22.71
N ALA A 562 18.06 -10.26 21.51
CA ALA A 562 19.21 -10.10 20.62
C ALA A 562 19.38 -8.64 20.14
N LEU A 563 18.27 -7.92 19.93
CA LEU A 563 18.30 -6.49 19.63
C LEU A 563 18.68 -5.66 20.87
N ALA A 564 18.08 -5.97 22.03
CA ALA A 564 18.28 -5.23 23.27
C ALA A 564 19.76 -5.15 23.68
N VAL A 565 20.50 -6.25 23.57
CA VAL A 565 21.92 -6.29 23.95
C VAL A 565 22.83 -5.48 23.01
N ARG A 566 22.37 -5.12 21.81
CA ARG A 566 23.11 -4.30 20.84
C ARG A 566 22.52 -2.90 20.69
N ALA A 567 21.47 -2.58 21.44
CA ALA A 567 20.78 -1.32 21.31
C ALA A 567 21.64 -0.15 21.82
N PRO A 568 21.65 0.99 21.11
CA PRO A 568 22.38 2.19 21.52
C PRO A 568 21.77 2.87 22.76
N PHE A 569 20.53 2.53 23.10
CA PHE A 569 19.74 3.06 24.21
C PHE A 569 18.84 1.96 24.81
N PRO A 570 18.19 2.18 25.97
CA PRO A 570 17.22 1.24 26.53
C PRO A 570 16.10 0.91 25.53
N VAL A 571 15.62 -0.33 25.54
CA VAL A 571 14.48 -0.76 24.71
C VAL A 571 13.30 -1.18 25.57
N GLU A 572 12.11 -1.06 24.97
CA GLU A 572 10.82 -1.30 25.59
C GLU A 572 10.02 -2.36 24.82
N CYS A 573 9.27 -3.20 25.54
CA CYS A 573 8.40 -4.22 24.96
C CYS A 573 6.97 -4.05 25.47
N ILE A 574 5.96 -4.11 24.59
CA ILE A 574 4.55 -4.16 25.00
C ILE A 574 4.25 -5.56 25.54
N VAL A 575 3.84 -5.66 26.80
CA VAL A 575 3.63 -6.94 27.49
C VAL A 575 2.18 -7.19 27.87
N GLU A 576 1.36 -6.14 27.90
CA GLU A 576 -0.02 -6.21 28.39
C GLU A 576 -0.92 -5.24 27.60
N GLY A 577 -2.15 -5.67 27.31
CA GLY A 577 -3.17 -4.83 26.65
C GLY A 577 -3.73 -5.39 25.35
N ASN A 578 -4.82 -4.79 24.85
CA ASN A 578 -5.40 -5.17 23.57
C ASN A 578 -4.60 -4.51 22.44
N LEU A 579 -3.69 -5.25 21.81
CA LEU A 579 -2.84 -4.75 20.73
C LEU A 579 -3.69 -4.16 19.61
N GLU A 580 -3.34 -2.96 19.17
CA GLU A 580 -3.97 -2.32 18.02
C GLU A 580 -3.53 -3.00 16.71
N LEU A 581 -4.48 -3.62 16.03
CA LEU A 581 -4.23 -4.41 14.82
C LEU A 581 -4.24 -3.57 13.55
N MET A 582 -5.01 -2.47 13.54
CA MET A 582 -5.25 -1.67 12.35
C MET A 582 -5.73 -0.27 12.76
N VAL A 583 -5.28 0.74 12.03
CA VAL A 583 -5.84 2.09 12.02
C VAL A 583 -6.32 2.41 10.61
N SER A 584 -7.53 2.93 10.48
CA SER A 584 -8.23 3.07 9.20
C SER A 584 -8.93 4.43 9.09
N GLU A 585 -8.74 5.10 7.94
CA GLU A 585 -9.54 6.29 7.56
C GLU A 585 -11.02 5.89 7.32
N TYR A 586 -11.24 4.67 6.84
CA TYR A 586 -12.58 4.10 6.70
C TYR A 586 -13.13 3.72 8.08
N CYS A 587 -14.34 4.19 8.38
CA CYS A 587 -15.08 3.85 9.60
C CYS A 587 -16.30 3.02 9.24
N ALA A 588 -16.33 1.74 9.62
CA ALA A 588 -17.44 0.83 9.33
C ALA A 588 -18.75 1.34 9.99
N LEU A 589 -18.68 1.74 11.25
CA LEU A 589 -19.84 2.24 11.99
C LEU A 589 -20.41 3.52 11.35
N GLY A 590 -19.56 4.50 11.05
CA GLY A 590 -19.96 5.73 10.38
C GLY A 590 -20.49 5.51 8.96
N SER A 591 -19.94 4.54 8.25
CA SER A 591 -20.33 4.24 6.87
C SER A 591 -21.70 3.58 6.74
N PHE A 592 -22.08 2.73 7.70
CA PHE A 592 -23.34 1.99 7.65
C PHE A 592 -24.44 2.57 8.55
N LEU A 593 -24.09 3.08 9.74
CA LEU A 593 -25.05 3.65 10.69
C LEU A 593 -25.00 5.19 10.75
N GLY A 594 -23.88 5.76 10.32
CA GLY A 594 -23.63 7.19 10.41
C GLY A 594 -23.96 7.99 9.15
N ASP A 595 -24.28 7.33 8.03
CA ASP A 595 -24.40 7.94 6.70
C ASP A 595 -23.18 8.78 6.27
N ALA A 596 -21.97 8.35 6.66
CA ALA A 596 -20.75 9.13 6.40
C ALA A 596 -20.48 9.43 4.90
N ALA A 597 -21.11 8.68 3.98
CA ALA A 597 -20.99 8.90 2.54
C ALA A 597 -21.69 10.19 2.05
N SER A 598 -22.63 10.76 2.82
CA SER A 598 -23.26 12.06 2.49
C SER A 598 -22.39 13.27 2.83
N GLY A 599 -21.20 13.05 3.41
CA GLY A 599 -20.29 14.11 3.85
C GLY A 599 -20.47 14.51 5.31
N SER A 600 -21.54 14.08 5.98
CA SER A 600 -21.78 14.34 7.42
C SER A 600 -22.14 13.05 8.16
N CYS A 601 -21.32 12.65 9.13
CA CYS A 601 -21.58 11.47 9.95
C CYS A 601 -22.48 11.80 11.15
N SER A 602 -23.49 10.98 11.43
CA SER A 602 -24.37 11.13 12.61
C SER A 602 -23.73 10.72 13.95
N MET A 603 -22.43 10.41 13.94
CA MET A 603 -21.60 10.05 15.09
C MET A 603 -22.18 8.90 15.95
N PRO A 604 -22.56 7.75 15.35
CA PRO A 604 -23.12 6.62 16.11
C PRO A 604 -22.17 6.10 17.20
N CYS A 605 -20.86 6.22 17.00
CA CYS A 605 -19.83 5.85 17.99
C CYS A 605 -19.89 6.65 19.30
N CYS A 606 -20.54 7.82 19.29
CA CYS A 606 -20.67 8.70 20.45
C CYS A 606 -22.03 8.58 21.15
N LYS A 607 -22.95 7.76 20.61
CA LYS A 607 -24.31 7.64 21.13
C LYS A 607 -24.34 6.60 22.24
N GLY A 608 -24.57 7.07 23.47
CA GLY A 608 -24.67 6.19 24.65
C GLY A 608 -23.30 5.66 25.10
N LYS A 609 -23.31 4.50 25.77
CA LYS A 609 -22.10 3.81 26.25
C LYS A 609 -21.79 2.53 25.46
N THR A 610 -22.51 2.31 24.35
CA THR A 610 -22.44 1.07 23.59
C THR A 610 -21.07 0.90 22.94
N ARG A 611 -20.42 -0.23 23.21
CA ARG A 611 -19.19 -0.63 22.51
C ARG A 611 -19.52 -1.47 21.29
N TYR A 612 -18.71 -1.36 20.26
CA TYR A 612 -18.86 -2.11 19.01
C TYR A 612 -17.63 -2.99 18.74
N ALA A 613 -17.85 -4.08 18.03
CA ALA A 613 -16.78 -4.98 17.60
C ALA A 613 -17.07 -5.55 16.21
N LEU A 614 -16.02 -6.01 15.53
CA LEU A 614 -16.15 -6.89 14.38
C LEU A 614 -16.12 -8.34 14.87
N LEU A 615 -17.17 -9.09 14.61
CA LEU A 615 -17.24 -10.53 14.86
C LEU A 615 -16.78 -11.28 13.61
N ASP A 616 -15.76 -12.13 13.73
CA ASP A 616 -15.31 -12.96 12.61
C ASP A 616 -16.02 -14.33 12.55
N ARG A 617 -15.71 -15.11 11.52
CA ARG A 617 -16.25 -16.47 11.32
C ARG A 617 -15.82 -17.53 12.36
N LYS A 618 -14.93 -17.17 13.29
CA LYS A 618 -14.45 -18.02 14.40
C LYS A 618 -14.99 -17.53 15.75
N ASP A 619 -16.03 -16.70 15.72
CA ASP A 619 -16.65 -16.08 16.88
C ASP A 619 -15.70 -15.18 17.69
N MET A 620 -14.61 -14.71 17.07
CA MET A 620 -13.70 -13.76 17.70
C MET A 620 -14.24 -12.33 17.52
N LYS A 621 -14.41 -11.62 18.64
CA LYS A 621 -14.79 -10.20 18.67
C LYS A 621 -13.53 -9.33 18.64
N PHE A 622 -13.40 -8.46 17.65
CA PHE A 622 -12.34 -7.45 17.55
C PHE A 622 -12.89 -6.08 17.91
N PRO A 623 -12.59 -5.52 19.10
CA PRO A 623 -13.14 -4.25 19.55
C PRO A 623 -12.82 -3.10 18.60
N LEU A 624 -13.79 -2.22 18.40
CA LEU A 624 -13.63 -0.98 17.66
C LEU A 624 -13.57 0.20 18.63
N VAL A 625 -12.55 1.04 18.47
CA VAL A 625 -12.44 2.34 19.14
C VAL A 625 -12.18 3.43 18.11
N PHE A 626 -12.50 4.67 18.45
CA PHE A 626 -12.44 5.79 17.51
C PHE A 626 -11.67 6.94 18.12
N ASP A 627 -10.69 7.46 17.39
CA ASP A 627 -9.85 8.55 17.89
C ASP A 627 -10.53 9.92 17.76
N GLN A 628 -9.86 10.96 18.27
CA GLN A 628 -10.29 12.36 18.19
C GLN A 628 -10.46 12.90 16.76
N SER A 629 -9.92 12.21 15.76
CA SER A 629 -9.92 12.63 14.35
C SER A 629 -10.84 11.75 13.48
N CYS A 630 -11.72 10.94 14.11
CA CYS A 630 -12.65 10.01 13.47
C CYS A 630 -11.99 8.84 12.73
N HIS A 631 -10.75 8.48 13.05
CA HIS A 631 -10.16 7.23 12.56
C HIS A 631 -10.72 6.05 13.34
N MET A 632 -10.91 4.92 12.66
CA MET A 632 -11.33 3.66 13.28
C MET A 632 -10.10 2.82 13.62
N HIS A 633 -10.03 2.38 14.86
CA HIS A 633 -8.97 1.53 15.38
C HIS A 633 -9.56 0.15 15.69
N VAL A 634 -8.97 -0.90 15.12
CA VAL A 634 -9.37 -2.29 15.36
C VAL A 634 -8.40 -2.90 16.35
N LEU A 635 -8.88 -3.25 17.53
CA LEU A 635 -8.07 -3.88 18.58
C LEU A 635 -8.12 -5.40 18.47
N ASN A 636 -7.09 -6.06 18.98
CA ASN A 636 -7.06 -7.52 19.07
C ASN A 636 -8.15 -8.00 20.03
N GLY A 637 -8.90 -9.02 19.61
CA GLY A 637 -9.93 -9.63 20.45
C GLY A 637 -9.38 -10.29 21.70
N LYS A 638 -8.14 -10.79 21.65
CA LYS A 638 -7.45 -11.33 22.82
C LYS A 638 -6.48 -10.31 23.40
N ARG A 639 -6.55 -10.13 24.73
CA ARG A 639 -5.61 -9.27 25.46
C ARG A 639 -4.22 -9.91 25.44
N LEU A 640 -3.20 -9.16 25.05
CA LEU A 640 -1.83 -9.59 25.26
C LEU A 640 -1.57 -9.65 26.77
N SER A 641 -0.99 -10.74 27.25
CA SER A 641 -0.46 -10.84 28.60
C SER A 641 0.84 -11.61 28.57
N MET A 642 1.88 -11.07 29.18
CA MET A 642 3.14 -11.75 29.45
C MET A 642 3.42 -11.82 30.95
N LEU A 643 2.40 -11.69 31.79
CA LEU A 643 2.54 -11.68 33.24
C LEU A 643 3.20 -12.96 33.76
N LEU A 644 2.81 -14.13 33.24
CA LEU A 644 3.45 -15.42 33.55
C LEU A 644 4.96 -15.42 33.25
N HIS A 645 5.40 -14.56 32.35
CA HIS A 645 6.76 -14.47 31.84
C HIS A 645 7.40 -13.11 32.16
N ALA A 646 6.85 -12.33 33.09
CA ALA A 646 7.29 -10.95 33.33
C ALA A 646 8.77 -10.86 33.71
N MET A 647 9.27 -11.84 34.49
CA MET A 647 10.66 -11.95 34.92
C MET A 647 11.64 -12.29 33.78
N GLU A 648 11.15 -12.71 32.62
CA GLU A 648 12.00 -13.17 31.51
C GLU A 648 12.65 -12.02 30.71
N PHE A 649 12.13 -10.81 30.83
CA PHE A 649 12.51 -9.69 29.98
C PHE A 649 13.82 -9.01 30.41
N ALA A 650 13.96 -8.70 31.71
CA ALA A 650 15.14 -8.02 32.24
C ALA A 650 16.45 -8.81 31.99
N PRO A 651 16.52 -10.15 32.19
CA PRO A 651 17.70 -10.95 31.87
C PRO A 651 18.14 -10.89 30.39
N ARG A 652 17.21 -10.52 29.50
CA ARG A 652 17.44 -10.38 28.06
C ARG A 652 17.79 -8.94 27.65
N GLY A 653 17.97 -8.03 28.62
CA GLY A 653 18.37 -6.64 28.39
C GLY A 653 17.21 -5.68 28.10
N ILE A 654 15.97 -6.14 28.20
CA ILE A 654 14.78 -5.31 27.96
C ILE A 654 14.53 -4.48 29.22
N SER A 655 14.58 -3.17 29.09
CA SER A 655 14.63 -2.24 30.24
C SER A 655 13.25 -1.77 30.68
N PHE A 656 12.25 -1.81 29.79
CA PHE A 656 10.89 -1.36 30.07
C PHE A 656 9.86 -2.37 29.59
N LEU A 657 8.84 -2.61 30.43
CA LEU A 657 7.65 -3.39 30.11
C LEU A 657 6.46 -2.43 30.02
N ARG A 658 5.87 -2.31 28.82
CA ARG A 658 4.71 -1.45 28.59
C ARG A 658 3.41 -2.20 28.84
N ILE A 659 2.57 -1.61 29.67
CA ILE A 659 1.15 -1.95 29.81
C ILE A 659 0.36 -0.92 29.00
N ASP A 660 -0.22 -1.34 27.88
CA ASP A 660 -1.13 -0.49 27.09
C ASP A 660 -2.54 -0.54 27.67
N GLY A 661 -2.81 0.42 28.55
CA GLY A 661 -4.05 0.54 29.30
C GLY A 661 -5.12 1.40 28.64
N ARG A 662 -4.92 1.90 27.42
CA ARG A 662 -5.87 2.83 26.76
C ARG A 662 -7.27 2.26 26.54
N PHE A 663 -7.38 0.94 26.40
CA PHE A 663 -8.68 0.25 26.31
C PHE A 663 -9.19 -0.29 27.65
N MET A 664 -8.37 -0.22 28.71
CA MET A 664 -8.71 -0.75 30.03
C MET A 664 -9.45 0.28 30.86
N GLU A 665 -10.34 -0.19 31.73
CA GLU A 665 -10.81 0.62 32.84
C GLU A 665 -9.63 0.94 33.78
N ALA A 666 -9.64 2.14 34.37
CA ALA A 666 -8.53 2.62 35.20
C ALA A 666 -8.15 1.65 36.34
N ALA A 667 -9.14 1.03 37.00
CA ALA A 667 -8.92 0.06 38.06
C ALA A 667 -8.18 -1.21 37.58
N GLU A 668 -8.50 -1.70 36.37
CA GLU A 668 -7.82 -2.85 35.80
C GLU A 668 -6.38 -2.48 35.39
N LEU A 669 -6.16 -1.28 34.85
CA LEU A 669 -4.81 -0.76 34.58
C LEU A 669 -3.97 -0.78 35.87
N GLY A 670 -4.49 -0.25 36.98
CA GLY A 670 -3.79 -0.29 38.28
C GLY A 670 -3.48 -1.70 38.74
N ARG A 671 -4.45 -2.62 38.65
CA ARG A 671 -4.25 -4.04 38.97
C ARG A 671 -3.11 -4.64 38.15
N ARG A 672 -3.08 -4.40 36.83
CA ARG A 672 -2.03 -4.92 35.95
C ARG A 672 -0.67 -4.30 36.29
N VAL A 673 -0.58 -2.99 36.51
CA VAL A 673 0.66 -2.32 36.92
C VAL A 673 1.25 -2.98 38.17
N ARG A 674 0.42 -3.20 39.20
CA ARG A 674 0.85 -3.82 40.46
C ARG A 674 1.41 -5.22 40.23
N LEU A 675 0.71 -6.04 39.44
CA LEU A 675 1.11 -7.41 39.14
C LEU A 675 2.44 -7.46 38.37
N TYR A 676 2.63 -6.66 37.33
CA TYR A 676 3.92 -6.64 36.62
C TYR A 676 5.03 -6.06 37.49
N LYS A 677 4.74 -5.06 38.33
CA LYS A 677 5.73 -4.49 39.25
C LYS A 677 6.26 -5.53 40.24
N GLU A 678 5.38 -6.40 40.73
CA GLU A 678 5.73 -7.51 41.61
C GLU A 678 6.50 -8.61 40.86
N TRP A 679 5.91 -9.16 39.79
CA TRP A 679 6.41 -10.39 39.17
C TRP A 679 7.56 -10.19 38.18
N SER A 680 7.78 -8.98 37.66
CA SER A 680 8.98 -8.69 36.87
C SER A 680 10.28 -8.73 37.69
N ARG A 681 10.17 -8.56 39.01
CA ARG A 681 11.29 -8.61 39.96
C ARG A 681 11.58 -10.02 40.48
N PHE A 682 10.69 -10.97 40.20
CA PHE A 682 10.85 -12.33 40.68
C PHE A 682 12.13 -12.94 40.11
N SER A 683 13.06 -13.32 41.00
CA SER A 683 14.30 -14.01 40.62
C SER A 683 14.15 -15.50 40.87
N GLY A 684 14.25 -16.30 39.81
CA GLY A 684 14.23 -17.76 39.89
C GLY A 684 13.26 -18.38 38.90
N ARG A 685 13.07 -19.70 39.02
CA ARG A 685 12.07 -20.44 38.26
C ARG A 685 10.78 -20.51 39.08
N LEU A 686 9.65 -20.23 38.43
CA LEU A 686 8.35 -20.37 39.07
C LEU A 686 8.12 -21.83 39.49
N ILE A 687 7.60 -22.02 40.71
CA ILE A 687 7.05 -23.32 41.11
C ILE A 687 5.64 -23.47 40.52
N LYS A 688 5.13 -24.71 40.48
CA LYS A 688 3.86 -25.04 39.83
C LYS A 688 2.69 -24.21 40.39
N GLU A 689 2.64 -24.02 41.71
CA GLU A 689 1.60 -23.25 42.40
C GLU A 689 1.62 -21.77 41.98
N GLN A 690 2.81 -21.19 41.81
CA GLN A 690 2.96 -19.81 41.34
C GLN A 690 2.56 -19.67 39.86
N GLU A 691 2.92 -20.64 39.02
CA GLU A 691 2.47 -20.64 37.63
C GLU A 691 0.95 -20.74 37.51
N GLU A 692 0.31 -21.59 38.32
CA GLU A 692 -1.15 -21.74 38.36
C GLU A 692 -1.81 -20.45 38.84
N TYR A 693 -1.31 -19.85 39.92
CA TYR A 693 -1.78 -18.56 40.43
C TYR A 693 -1.68 -17.44 39.38
N LEU A 694 -0.55 -17.34 38.69
CA LEU A 694 -0.36 -16.34 37.63
C LEU A 694 -1.32 -16.57 36.45
N LYS A 695 -1.52 -17.82 36.03
CA LYS A 695 -2.50 -18.16 34.98
C LYS A 695 -3.92 -17.75 35.37
N GLU A 696 -4.30 -17.91 36.63
CA GLU A 696 -5.60 -17.45 37.14
C GLU A 696 -5.72 -15.92 37.08
N LEU A 697 -4.67 -15.18 37.46
CA LEU A 697 -4.64 -13.72 37.41
C LEU A 697 -4.67 -13.15 35.99
N GLU A 698 -4.02 -13.82 35.04
CA GLU A 698 -4.08 -13.48 33.63
C GLU A 698 -5.49 -13.69 33.06
N GLY A 699 -6.16 -14.75 33.48
CA GLY A 699 -7.46 -15.15 32.97
C GLY A 699 -7.36 -16.00 31.69
N LYS A 700 -8.51 -16.48 31.21
CA LYS A 700 -8.56 -17.54 30.18
C LYS A 700 -8.47 -17.03 28.74
N ASP A 701 -8.72 -15.75 28.48
CA ASP A 701 -8.78 -15.19 27.13
C ASP A 701 -7.63 -14.22 26.83
N VAL A 702 -6.41 -14.72 26.96
CA VAL A 702 -5.18 -13.98 26.66
C VAL A 702 -4.43 -14.55 25.46
N THR A 703 -3.56 -13.74 24.87
CA THR A 703 -2.58 -14.15 23.86
C THR A 703 -1.16 -13.81 24.32
N ARG A 704 -0.17 -14.53 23.81
CA ARG A 704 1.27 -14.20 23.98
C ARG A 704 1.83 -13.39 22.80
N GLY A 705 0.97 -12.94 21.88
CA GLY A 705 1.41 -12.24 20.67
C GLY A 705 2.35 -13.10 19.83
N HIS A 706 3.53 -12.55 19.49
CA HIS A 706 4.60 -13.26 18.79
C HIS A 706 5.81 -13.62 19.66
N TYR A 707 5.78 -13.34 20.97
CA TYR A 707 6.93 -13.59 21.84
C TYR A 707 7.45 -15.04 21.81
N PHE A 708 6.55 -16.01 21.61
CA PHE A 708 6.88 -17.45 21.50
C PHE A 708 6.55 -18.08 20.14
N ARG A 709 6.12 -17.27 19.16
CA ARG A 709 5.82 -17.75 17.80
C ARG A 709 6.29 -16.73 16.77
N GLY A 710 7.24 -17.13 15.92
CA GLY A 710 7.78 -16.24 14.89
C GLY A 710 6.74 -15.79 13.86
N VAL A 711 7.11 -14.77 13.10
CA VAL A 711 6.33 -14.23 11.98
C VAL A 711 7.03 -14.55 10.67
N GLN A 712 6.28 -15.09 9.73
CA GLN A 712 6.72 -15.40 8.37
C GLN A 712 6.90 -14.15 7.52
#